data_AF-A0A2J8PBD3-F1
#
_entry.id   AF-A0A2J8PBD3-F1
#
_cell.length_a   1.000
_cell.length_b   1.000
_cell.length_c   1.000
_cell.angle_alpha   90.00
_cell.angle_beta   90.00
_cell.angle_gamma   90.00
#
_symmetry.space_group_name_H-M   'P 1'
#
loop_
_entity.id
_entity.type
_entity.pdbx_description
1 polymer ?
#
loop_
_entity_poly.entity_id
_entity_poly.type
_entity_poly.pdbx_seq_one_letter_code
_entity_poly.pdbx_strand_id
1 'polypeptide(L)'
;NKTNKENSEQEKDTRVCEHPLSDIVIAGEAAHPLPHTFHRLLQTISDLMMSLPSGSSLQQMALRCWSLKFKQSDHQFLHQSNVFHHINNILSKSDDGDSEESFSISIQSGFEAMSQELCIVMCLKDLTSIVDIKTSSRPAMIGSLTDGSTETFWESGDEDKNKTKNITINCVKGINARYVSVHVDNSRDLGNKVTSMTFLTGKAVEDLCRIKQVDLDSRHIGWVTSELPGGDNHIIKIELKGPENTLRVRQVKVLGWKDGESTKIAGQISASVAQQRNCEAETLRVFRLITSQVFGKLISGDAEPTPEQEEKALLSSPEGEEKATSDADLKEHMVGIIFSRSKLTNLQKQVCAHIVQAIRMEATRVREEWEHAISSKENANSQPNDEDASSDAYCFELLSMVLALSGSNVGRQYLAQQLTLLQDLFSLLHTASPRVQRQVTSLLRRVLPEVTPSRLASIIGVKSLPPADISDIIHSTEKGDWNKLGILDMFLGCIAKALTVQLKAKGTTITGTAGTTVGKGVTTVTLPMIFNSSYLRRGESHWWMKGSTPTQISEIIIKLIKDMAAGHLSEAWSRVTKNAIAETIIALTKMEEEFRSPVRCIATTRLWLALASLCVLDQDHVDRLSSGRWMGKDGQQKQMPMCDNHDDGETAAIILCNVCGNLCTDCDRFLHLHRRTKTHQRQVFKEEEEAIKVDLHEGCGRTKLFWLMALADSKTMKAMVEFREHTGKPTTSSSEACRFCGSRSGTELSAVGSVCSDADCQEYAKIACSKTHPCGHPCGGVKNEEHCLPCLHGCDKSATSLKQDADDMCMICFTEALSAAPAIQLDCSHIFHLQCCRRVLENRWLGPRITFGFISCPICKNKINHIVLKDLLDPIKELYEDVRRKALMRLEYEGLHKSEAITTPGVRFYNDPAGYAMNRYAYYVCYKCRKAYFGGEARCDAEAGRGDDYDPRELICGACSDVSRAQMCPKHGTDFLEYKCRYCCSVAVFFCFGTTHFCNACHDDFQRMTSIPKEELPHCPAGPKGKQLEGTECPLHVVHPPTGEEFALGCGVCRNAHTF
;
A
#
# COMPACT_ATOMS: atom_id res chain seq x y z
N ASN A 1 -11.47 -43.05 -1.87
CA ASN A 1 -12.83 -43.27 -1.30
C ASN A 1 -13.08 -42.72 0.11
N LYS A 2 -12.08 -42.22 0.86
CA LYS A 2 -12.32 -41.41 2.09
C LYS A 2 -12.31 -39.90 1.82
N THR A 3 -11.46 -39.43 0.92
CA THR A 3 -11.36 -38.02 0.47
C THR A 3 -12.61 -37.48 -0.22
N ASN A 4 -13.35 -38.30 -1.00
CA ASN A 4 -14.62 -37.87 -1.61
C ASN A 4 -15.79 -37.74 -0.62
N LYS A 5 -15.64 -38.25 0.61
CA LYS A 5 -16.70 -38.18 1.63
C LYS A 5 -16.56 -36.91 2.49
N GLU A 6 -15.32 -36.46 2.72
CA GLU A 6 -15.02 -35.20 3.42
C GLU A 6 -15.36 -33.97 2.57
N ASN A 7 -15.08 -33.98 1.25
CA ASN A 7 -15.52 -32.90 0.35
C ASN A 7 -17.05 -32.81 0.24
N SER A 8 -17.76 -33.94 0.30
CA SER A 8 -19.24 -33.97 0.28
C SER A 8 -19.88 -33.44 1.57
N GLU A 9 -19.14 -33.41 2.69
CA GLU A 9 -19.62 -32.86 3.96
C GLU A 9 -19.36 -31.35 4.08
N GLN A 10 -18.28 -30.82 3.48
CA GLN A 10 -18.05 -29.37 3.36
C GLN A 10 -19.00 -28.67 2.37
N GLU A 11 -19.40 -29.33 1.26
CA GLU A 11 -20.38 -28.75 0.32
C GLU A 11 -21.78 -28.59 0.93
N LYS A 12 -22.16 -29.43 1.90
CA LYS A 12 -23.49 -29.38 2.53
C LYS A 12 -23.75 -28.11 3.34
N ASP A 13 -22.71 -27.38 3.74
CA ASP A 13 -22.83 -26.19 4.58
C ASP A 13 -23.09 -24.89 3.78
N THR A 14 -23.00 -24.92 2.44
CA THR A 14 -23.07 -23.67 1.65
C THR A 14 -24.48 -23.30 1.16
N ARG A 15 -25.44 -24.23 1.03
CA ARG A 15 -26.83 -23.98 0.52
C ARG A 15 -26.84 -22.97 -0.66
N VAL A 16 -25.89 -23.10 -1.58
CA VAL A 16 -25.82 -22.26 -2.79
C VAL A 16 -26.43 -23.07 -3.92
N CYS A 17 -27.38 -22.46 -4.63
CA CYS A 17 -27.99 -23.06 -5.82
C CYS A 17 -27.17 -22.69 -7.07
N GLU A 18 -27.09 -23.61 -8.03
CA GLU A 18 -26.48 -23.34 -9.34
C GLU A 18 -27.30 -22.31 -10.12
N HIS A 19 -26.64 -21.63 -11.07
CA HIS A 19 -27.33 -20.70 -11.96
C HIS A 19 -28.40 -21.46 -12.76
N PRO A 20 -29.67 -21.01 -12.86
CA PRO A 20 -30.71 -21.75 -13.60
C PRO A 20 -30.42 -21.97 -15.09
N LEU A 21 -29.45 -21.22 -15.61
CA LEU A 21 -28.94 -21.29 -16.99
C LEU A 21 -27.54 -21.96 -17.08
N SER A 22 -27.09 -22.69 -16.06
CA SER A 22 -25.82 -23.44 -16.09
C SER A 22 -25.90 -24.66 -16.98
N ASP A 23 -27.05 -25.35 -16.98
CA ASP A 23 -27.21 -26.68 -17.59
C ASP A 23 -27.76 -26.63 -19.03
N ILE A 24 -28.04 -25.42 -19.54
CA ILE A 24 -28.65 -25.18 -20.87
C ILE A 24 -27.53 -24.93 -21.88
N VAL A 25 -26.80 -25.98 -22.26
CA VAL A 25 -25.66 -25.89 -23.21
C VAL A 25 -26.08 -26.14 -24.67
N ILE A 26 -27.23 -26.81 -24.89
CA ILE A 26 -27.60 -27.39 -26.19
C ILE A 26 -28.65 -26.53 -26.97
N ALA A 27 -29.19 -25.48 -26.36
CA ALA A 27 -30.38 -24.79 -26.90
C ALA A 27 -30.10 -23.61 -27.88
N GLY A 28 -28.84 -23.24 -28.12
CA GLY A 28 -28.47 -22.19 -29.09
C GLY A 28 -29.26 -20.88 -28.92
N GLU A 29 -29.77 -20.32 -30.03
CA GLU A 29 -30.52 -19.05 -30.03
C GLU A 29 -31.85 -19.09 -29.25
N ALA A 30 -32.41 -20.28 -29.00
CA ALA A 30 -33.66 -20.42 -28.24
C ALA A 30 -33.48 -20.07 -26.74
N ALA A 31 -32.25 -20.02 -26.24
CA ALA A 31 -31.94 -19.64 -24.86
C ALA A 31 -31.83 -18.12 -24.63
N HIS A 32 -31.75 -17.30 -25.67
CA HIS A 32 -31.57 -15.84 -25.57
C HIS A 32 -32.62 -15.10 -24.68
N PRO A 33 -33.92 -15.49 -24.65
CA PRO A 33 -34.91 -14.83 -23.80
C PRO A 33 -34.84 -15.21 -22.32
N LEU A 34 -34.13 -16.30 -21.98
CA LEU A 34 -34.14 -16.88 -20.63
C LEU A 34 -33.45 -15.99 -19.57
N PRO A 35 -32.28 -15.35 -19.82
CA PRO A 35 -31.69 -14.40 -18.89
C PRO A 35 -32.64 -13.25 -18.53
N HIS A 36 -33.30 -12.67 -19.54
CA HIS A 36 -34.24 -11.57 -19.31
C HIS A 36 -35.46 -12.01 -18.49
N THR A 37 -36.00 -13.20 -18.76
CA THR A 37 -37.12 -13.76 -17.99
C THR A 37 -36.72 -14.07 -16.55
N PHE A 38 -35.52 -14.59 -16.35
CA PHE A 38 -34.94 -14.85 -15.03
C PHE A 38 -34.73 -13.56 -14.23
N HIS A 39 -34.12 -12.53 -14.82
CA HIS A 39 -33.95 -11.21 -14.21
C HIS A 39 -35.31 -10.60 -13.84
N ARG A 40 -36.33 -10.71 -14.70
CA ARG A 40 -37.69 -10.21 -14.41
C ARG A 40 -38.33 -10.91 -13.21
N LEU A 41 -38.14 -12.22 -13.06
CA LEU A 41 -38.59 -12.97 -11.88
C LEU A 41 -37.90 -12.46 -10.61
N LEU A 42 -36.58 -12.36 -10.62
CA LEU A 42 -35.82 -11.87 -9.47
C LEU A 42 -36.16 -10.41 -9.14
N GLN A 43 -36.36 -9.54 -10.14
CA GLN A 43 -36.83 -8.18 -9.93
C GLN A 43 -38.17 -8.15 -9.22
N THR A 44 -39.14 -8.97 -9.68
CA THR A 44 -40.46 -9.07 -9.06
C THR A 44 -40.36 -9.51 -7.60
N ILE A 45 -39.47 -10.46 -7.29
CA ILE A 45 -39.20 -10.90 -5.91
C ILE A 45 -38.58 -9.77 -5.10
N SER A 46 -37.64 -9.00 -5.67
CA SER A 46 -37.05 -7.82 -5.02
C SER A 46 -38.11 -6.78 -4.66
N ASP A 47 -38.94 -6.41 -5.64
CA ASP A 47 -39.96 -5.37 -5.48
C ASP A 47 -41.00 -5.74 -4.40
N LEU A 48 -41.31 -7.02 -4.26
CA LEU A 48 -42.21 -7.53 -3.23
C LEU A 48 -41.54 -7.69 -1.85
N MET A 49 -40.21 -7.80 -1.77
CA MET A 49 -39.47 -8.21 -0.58
C MET A 49 -39.76 -7.35 0.67
N MET A 50 -39.91 -6.03 0.48
CA MET A 50 -40.20 -5.10 1.57
C MET A 50 -41.68 -4.99 1.92
N SER A 51 -42.57 -5.51 1.07
CA SER A 51 -44.01 -5.59 1.31
C SER A 51 -44.40 -6.83 2.13
N LEU A 52 -43.47 -7.79 2.29
CA LEU A 52 -43.68 -9.00 3.09
C LEU A 52 -43.58 -8.68 4.59
N PRO A 53 -44.31 -9.42 5.46
CA PRO A 53 -44.21 -9.23 6.91
C PRO A 53 -42.77 -9.42 7.39
N SER A 54 -42.28 -8.47 8.19
CA SER A 54 -40.88 -8.43 8.62
C SER A 54 -40.52 -9.64 9.49
N GLY A 55 -39.41 -10.30 9.21
CA GLY A 55 -38.97 -11.49 9.93
C GLY A 55 -39.78 -12.76 9.62
N SER A 56 -40.72 -12.71 8.66
CA SER A 56 -41.52 -13.88 8.29
C SER A 56 -40.74 -14.92 7.49
N SER A 57 -41.24 -16.15 7.47
CA SER A 57 -40.72 -17.24 6.65
C SER A 57 -40.81 -16.92 5.16
N LEU A 58 -41.80 -16.13 4.75
CA LEU A 58 -41.98 -15.70 3.36
C LEU A 58 -40.92 -14.68 2.96
N GLN A 59 -40.58 -13.72 3.83
CA GLN A 59 -39.48 -12.78 3.61
C GLN A 59 -38.12 -13.51 3.57
N GLN A 60 -37.92 -14.48 4.46
CA GLN A 60 -36.74 -15.35 4.44
C GLN A 60 -36.64 -16.15 3.13
N MET A 61 -37.77 -16.66 2.61
CA MET A 61 -37.79 -17.38 1.34
C MET A 61 -37.47 -16.46 0.15
N ALA A 62 -38.00 -15.24 0.14
CA ALA A 62 -37.70 -14.24 -0.88
C ALA A 62 -36.20 -13.90 -0.93
N LEU A 63 -35.53 -13.83 0.23
CA LEU A 63 -34.08 -13.66 0.32
C LEU A 63 -33.32 -14.89 -0.22
N ARG A 64 -33.78 -16.09 0.09
CA ARG A 64 -33.15 -17.34 -0.40
C ARG A 64 -33.16 -17.46 -1.92
N CYS A 65 -34.11 -16.85 -2.62
CA CYS A 65 -34.11 -16.81 -4.09
C CYS A 65 -32.85 -16.17 -4.69
N TRP A 66 -32.12 -15.37 -3.91
CA TRP A 66 -30.85 -14.76 -4.30
C TRP A 66 -29.62 -15.60 -3.94
N SER A 67 -29.83 -16.81 -3.41
CA SER A 67 -28.74 -17.75 -3.07
C SER A 67 -28.26 -18.56 -4.27
N LEU A 68 -27.91 -17.87 -5.35
CA LEU A 68 -27.53 -18.46 -6.63
C LEU A 68 -26.09 -18.13 -6.97
N LYS A 69 -25.42 -18.96 -7.79
CA LYS A 69 -24.15 -18.62 -8.45
C LYS A 69 -24.42 -17.71 -9.66
N PHE A 70 -24.40 -16.39 -9.48
CA PHE A 70 -24.52 -15.40 -10.54
C PHE A 70 -23.32 -15.42 -11.48
N LYS A 71 -23.55 -15.15 -12.76
CA LYS A 71 -22.49 -14.98 -13.78
C LYS A 71 -22.12 -13.49 -13.87
N GLN A 72 -20.96 -13.19 -14.45
CA GLN A 72 -20.52 -11.79 -14.64
C GLN A 72 -21.49 -10.96 -15.50
N SER A 73 -22.20 -11.62 -16.43
CA SER A 73 -23.27 -11.01 -17.22
C SER A 73 -24.46 -10.51 -16.40
N ASP A 74 -24.64 -10.99 -15.16
CA ASP A 74 -25.76 -10.62 -14.29
C ASP A 74 -25.43 -9.42 -13.39
N HIS A 75 -24.18 -8.95 -13.36
CA HIS A 75 -23.72 -7.89 -12.44
C HIS A 75 -24.46 -6.56 -12.64
N GLN A 76 -24.73 -6.17 -13.89
CA GLN A 76 -25.50 -4.96 -14.21
C GLN A 76 -26.95 -5.06 -13.71
N PHE A 77 -27.54 -6.26 -13.75
CA PHE A 77 -28.88 -6.50 -13.20
C PHE A 77 -28.87 -6.44 -11.67
N LEU A 78 -27.88 -7.07 -11.01
CA LEU A 78 -27.73 -7.01 -9.55
C LEU A 78 -27.69 -5.56 -9.06
N HIS A 79 -26.99 -4.67 -9.79
CA HIS A 79 -26.98 -3.23 -9.53
C HIS A 79 -28.38 -2.59 -9.60
N GLN A 80 -29.14 -2.87 -10.65
CA GLN A 80 -30.46 -2.26 -10.90
C GLN A 80 -31.57 -2.84 -10.02
N SER A 81 -31.37 -4.03 -9.46
CA SER A 81 -32.41 -4.80 -8.79
C SER A 81 -32.80 -4.34 -7.39
N ASN A 82 -32.11 -3.34 -6.83
CA ASN A 82 -32.29 -2.85 -5.46
C ASN A 82 -32.16 -3.92 -4.34
N VAL A 83 -31.70 -5.13 -4.67
CA VAL A 83 -31.55 -6.23 -3.68
C VAL A 83 -30.65 -5.81 -2.51
N PHE A 84 -29.56 -5.09 -2.78
CA PHE A 84 -28.66 -4.57 -1.75
C PHE A 84 -29.31 -3.54 -0.84
N HIS A 85 -30.20 -2.71 -1.38
CA HIS A 85 -30.98 -1.75 -0.59
C HIS A 85 -31.95 -2.47 0.35
N HIS A 86 -32.62 -3.51 -0.12
CA HIS A 86 -33.54 -4.32 0.70
C HIS A 86 -32.81 -5.12 1.78
N ILE A 87 -31.68 -5.76 1.44
CA ILE A 87 -30.80 -6.44 2.42
C ILE A 87 -30.36 -5.46 3.51
N ASN A 88 -29.92 -4.25 3.14
CA ASN A 88 -29.50 -3.23 4.09
C ASN A 88 -30.66 -2.79 5.00
N ASN A 89 -31.85 -2.57 4.43
CA ASN A 89 -33.03 -2.19 5.21
C ASN A 89 -33.45 -3.27 6.22
N ILE A 90 -33.47 -4.54 5.82
CA ILE A 90 -33.80 -5.67 6.70
C ILE A 90 -32.82 -5.76 7.87
N LEU A 91 -31.50 -5.67 7.60
CA LEU A 91 -30.46 -5.71 8.63
C LEU A 91 -30.37 -4.44 9.47
N SER A 92 -30.92 -3.32 9.00
CA SER A 92 -30.90 -2.06 9.76
C SER A 92 -32.04 -1.94 10.78
N LYS A 93 -33.19 -2.58 10.52
CA LYS A 93 -34.35 -2.55 11.43
C LYS A 93 -34.16 -3.38 12.70
N SER A 94 -33.17 -4.28 12.73
CA SER A 94 -32.82 -5.08 13.90
C SER A 94 -32.01 -4.29 14.95
N ASP A 95 -31.31 -3.22 14.54
CA ASP A 95 -30.39 -2.45 15.39
C ASP A 95 -31.13 -1.42 16.28
N ASP A 96 -32.33 -0.96 15.88
CA ASP A 96 -33.18 -0.06 16.69
C ASP A 96 -33.86 -0.80 17.89
N GLY A 97 -33.79 -2.13 17.92
CA GLY A 97 -34.38 -2.98 18.96
C GLY A 97 -33.44 -3.42 20.08
N ASP A 98 -32.12 -3.20 19.94
CA ASP A 98 -31.09 -3.72 20.86
C ASP A 98 -30.67 -2.74 21.97
N SER A 99 -31.28 -1.56 22.06
CA SER A 99 -31.19 -0.75 23.28
C SER A 99 -32.17 -1.29 24.32
N GLU A 100 -31.66 -1.72 25.48
CA GLU A 100 -32.47 -2.15 26.64
C GLU A 100 -33.47 -1.07 27.14
N GLU A 101 -33.40 0.16 26.62
CA GLU A 101 -34.37 1.22 26.90
C GLU A 101 -35.62 1.22 25.98
N SER A 102 -35.61 0.47 24.87
CA SER A 102 -36.71 0.46 23.88
C SER A 102 -37.93 -0.36 24.30
N PHE A 103 -37.89 -1.06 25.44
CA PHE A 103 -39.02 -1.90 25.90
C PHE A 103 -40.23 -1.10 26.44
N SER A 104 -40.19 0.25 26.37
CA SER A 104 -41.22 1.10 26.97
C SER A 104 -41.87 2.15 26.05
N ILE A 105 -41.55 2.20 24.76
CA ILE A 105 -42.17 3.19 23.84
C ILE A 105 -42.54 2.56 22.50
N SER A 106 -43.59 1.74 22.49
CA SER A 106 -44.41 1.50 21.28
C SER A 106 -45.88 1.24 21.64
N ILE A 107 -46.40 1.94 22.65
CA ILE A 107 -47.85 2.09 22.87
C ILE A 107 -48.34 3.28 22.02
N GLN A 108 -48.29 3.18 20.69
CA GLN A 108 -49.00 4.12 19.80
C GLN A 108 -49.04 3.65 18.34
N SER A 109 -49.44 2.41 18.10
CA SER A 109 -50.10 2.03 16.84
C SER A 109 -51.08 0.90 17.14
N GLY A 110 -52.34 1.29 17.31
CA GLY A 110 -53.42 0.38 17.69
C GLY A 110 -53.82 -0.52 16.53
N PHE A 111 -53.22 -1.70 16.46
CA PHE A 111 -53.83 -2.97 16.03
C PHE A 111 -52.76 -4.07 16.27
N GLU A 112 -53.17 -5.23 16.78
CA GLU A 112 -52.32 -6.44 17.01
C GLU A 112 -51.65 -6.63 18.40
N ALA A 113 -52.21 -6.08 19.47
CA ALA A 113 -51.89 -6.52 20.85
C ALA A 113 -52.88 -7.58 21.38
N MET A 114 -53.23 -8.58 20.58
CA MET A 114 -54.11 -9.67 20.99
C MET A 114 -53.61 -11.04 20.53
N SER A 115 -52.48 -11.50 21.09
CA SER A 115 -52.13 -12.92 21.34
C SER A 115 -50.61 -13.11 21.49
N GLN A 116 -49.99 -12.56 22.54
CA GLN A 116 -48.72 -13.15 23.02
C GLN A 116 -49.09 -14.38 23.85
N GLU A 117 -49.32 -15.51 23.19
CA GLU A 117 -49.30 -16.80 23.88
C GLU A 117 -47.90 -16.98 24.48
N LEU A 118 -47.83 -17.09 25.80
CA LEU A 118 -46.63 -17.45 26.54
C LEU A 118 -46.22 -18.88 26.11
N CYS A 119 -45.38 -19.01 25.09
CA CYS A 119 -44.75 -20.28 24.75
C CYS A 119 -43.75 -20.65 25.85
N ILE A 120 -44.16 -21.53 26.77
CA ILE A 120 -43.31 -22.05 27.84
C ILE A 120 -42.76 -23.41 27.39
N VAL A 121 -41.46 -23.50 27.14
CA VAL A 121 -40.78 -24.79 26.95
C VAL A 121 -40.35 -25.34 28.30
N MET A 122 -40.84 -26.54 28.66
CA MET A 122 -40.47 -27.23 29.89
C MET A 122 -39.54 -28.41 29.60
N CYS A 123 -38.47 -28.56 30.38
CA CYS A 123 -37.61 -29.74 30.34
C CYS A 123 -38.07 -30.73 31.42
N LEU A 124 -38.54 -31.91 31.01
CA LEU A 124 -38.93 -32.99 31.92
C LEU A 124 -37.75 -33.95 32.13
N LYS A 125 -37.52 -34.37 33.38
CA LYS A 125 -36.48 -35.32 33.75
C LYS A 125 -37.03 -36.74 33.79
N ASP A 126 -36.15 -37.72 33.55
CA ASP A 126 -36.45 -39.13 33.78
C ASP A 126 -36.41 -39.44 35.28
N LEU A 127 -37.57 -39.76 35.85
CA LEU A 127 -37.78 -40.03 37.28
C LEU A 127 -37.89 -41.53 37.56
N THR A 128 -37.66 -42.39 36.56
CA THR A 128 -37.90 -43.83 36.66
C THR A 128 -37.08 -44.49 37.77
N SER A 129 -35.87 -43.99 38.05
CA SER A 129 -34.97 -44.54 39.09
C SER A 129 -35.35 -44.17 40.52
N ILE A 130 -36.23 -43.17 40.70
CA ILE A 130 -36.59 -42.62 42.03
C ILE A 130 -38.06 -42.90 42.41
N VAL A 131 -38.80 -43.60 41.55
CA VAL A 131 -40.17 -44.08 41.81
C VAL A 131 -40.15 -45.57 42.19
N ASP A 132 -41.09 -45.98 43.05
CA ASP A 132 -41.24 -47.38 43.45
C ASP A 132 -42.16 -48.10 42.46
N ILE A 133 -41.61 -49.02 41.65
CA ILE A 133 -42.35 -49.80 40.67
C ILE A 133 -42.65 -51.18 41.23
N LYS A 134 -43.90 -51.60 41.14
CA LYS A 134 -44.41 -52.93 41.52
C LYS A 134 -45.13 -53.56 40.34
N THR A 135 -44.99 -54.86 40.18
CA THR A 135 -45.70 -55.65 39.17
C THR A 135 -46.70 -56.59 39.84
N SER A 136 -47.74 -56.99 39.11
CA SER A 136 -48.76 -57.92 39.62
C SER A 136 -48.21 -59.31 39.93
N SER A 137 -47.15 -59.73 39.22
CA SER A 137 -46.44 -60.99 39.41
C SER A 137 -44.96 -60.85 39.05
N ARG A 138 -44.16 -61.85 39.41
CA ARG A 138 -42.71 -61.93 39.16
C ARG A 138 -41.93 -60.63 39.50
N PRO A 139 -42.00 -60.13 40.75
CA PRO A 139 -41.34 -58.87 41.14
C PRO A 139 -39.81 -58.90 40.96
N ALA A 140 -39.20 -60.09 40.96
CA ALA A 140 -37.76 -60.25 40.68
C ALA A 140 -37.34 -59.74 39.28
N MET A 141 -38.28 -59.60 38.34
CA MET A 141 -38.01 -59.13 36.97
C MET A 141 -38.16 -57.61 36.79
N ILE A 142 -38.54 -56.85 37.82
CA ILE A 142 -38.79 -55.39 37.73
C ILE A 142 -37.56 -54.63 37.19
N GLY A 143 -36.34 -55.07 37.49
CA GLY A 143 -35.12 -54.46 36.96
C GLY A 143 -35.05 -54.45 35.42
N SER A 144 -35.71 -55.40 34.76
CA SER A 144 -35.80 -55.47 33.30
C SER A 144 -36.64 -54.34 32.70
N LEU A 145 -37.54 -53.72 33.48
CA LEU A 145 -38.38 -52.61 33.00
C LEU A 145 -37.64 -51.26 33.02
N THR A 146 -36.52 -51.17 33.73
CA THR A 146 -35.84 -49.90 34.04
C THR A 146 -34.36 -49.88 33.65
N ASP A 147 -33.81 -50.98 33.12
CA ASP A 147 -32.40 -51.12 32.76
C ASP A 147 -31.97 -50.34 31.50
N GLY A 148 -32.91 -49.72 30.80
CA GLY A 148 -32.63 -48.94 29.59
C GLY A 148 -32.51 -49.78 28.32
N SER A 149 -32.73 -51.09 28.39
CA SER A 149 -32.65 -52.01 27.27
C SER A 149 -34.04 -52.41 26.78
N THR A 150 -34.18 -52.61 25.47
CA THR A 150 -35.36 -53.30 24.94
C THR A 150 -35.13 -54.79 24.75
N GLU A 151 -33.96 -55.33 25.09
CA GLU A 151 -33.66 -56.77 24.96
C GLU A 151 -34.23 -57.57 26.13
N THR A 152 -34.28 -56.96 27.31
CA THR A 152 -34.87 -57.49 28.54
C THR A 152 -36.36 -57.13 28.61
N PHE A 153 -37.10 -57.85 29.46
CA PHE A 153 -38.54 -57.67 29.62
C PHE A 153 -39.04 -58.18 30.96
N TRP A 154 -40.11 -57.59 31.47
CA TRP A 154 -40.97 -58.23 32.46
C TRP A 154 -42.00 -59.09 31.74
N GLU A 155 -42.15 -60.33 32.19
CA GLU A 155 -43.20 -61.24 31.75
C GLU A 155 -44.13 -61.52 32.94
N SER A 156 -45.44 -61.32 32.76
CA SER A 156 -46.41 -61.68 33.80
C SER A 156 -46.40 -63.19 34.05
N GLY A 157 -46.50 -63.63 35.30
CA GLY A 157 -46.56 -65.04 35.69
C GLY A 157 -47.97 -65.65 35.76
N ASP A 158 -48.03 -66.96 36.01
CA ASP A 158 -49.29 -67.72 36.11
C ASP A 158 -50.17 -67.31 37.32
N GLU A 159 -49.60 -66.62 38.30
CA GLU A 159 -50.31 -66.03 39.45
C GLU A 159 -51.38 -65.00 39.02
N ASP A 160 -51.19 -64.42 37.82
CA ASP A 160 -52.10 -63.46 37.19
C ASP A 160 -53.09 -64.12 36.20
N LYS A 161 -53.20 -65.46 36.21
CA LYS A 161 -54.17 -66.16 35.37
C LYS A 161 -55.59 -65.75 35.78
N ASN A 162 -56.38 -65.27 34.82
CA ASN A 162 -57.71 -64.67 35.03
C ASN A 162 -57.76 -63.44 35.95
N LYS A 163 -56.61 -62.82 36.27
CA LYS A 163 -56.51 -61.55 37.01
C LYS A 163 -55.94 -60.44 36.13
N THR A 164 -56.13 -59.20 36.55
CA THR A 164 -55.61 -58.03 35.83
C THR A 164 -54.10 -57.92 36.01
N LYS A 165 -53.36 -58.12 34.92
CA LYS A 165 -51.91 -57.91 34.85
C LYS A 165 -51.64 -56.43 34.94
N ASN A 166 -50.80 -56.00 35.88
CA ASN A 166 -50.60 -54.58 36.09
C ASN A 166 -49.20 -54.22 36.55
N ILE A 167 -48.80 -52.99 36.22
CA ILE A 167 -47.60 -52.32 36.71
C ILE A 167 -48.09 -51.11 37.51
N THR A 168 -47.75 -51.07 38.80
CA THR A 168 -48.09 -49.98 39.72
C THR A 168 -46.84 -49.19 40.04
N ILE A 169 -46.90 -47.87 39.88
CA ILE A 169 -45.82 -46.93 40.13
C ILE A 169 -46.26 -46.02 41.29
N ASN A 170 -45.51 -46.07 42.39
CA ASN A 170 -45.71 -45.22 43.55
C ASN A 170 -44.69 -44.08 43.51
N CYS A 171 -45.19 -42.85 43.34
CA CYS A 171 -44.37 -41.65 43.41
C CYS A 171 -44.18 -41.23 44.87
N VAL A 172 -42.94 -41.02 45.31
CA VAL A 172 -42.67 -40.49 46.65
C VAL A 172 -43.07 -39.02 46.75
N LYS A 173 -43.35 -38.53 47.97
CA LYS A 173 -43.68 -37.11 48.21
C LYS A 173 -42.57 -36.20 47.67
N GLY A 174 -42.96 -35.15 46.94
CA GLY A 174 -42.04 -34.21 46.30
C GLY A 174 -41.67 -34.54 44.85
N ILE A 175 -42.22 -35.61 44.27
CA ILE A 175 -42.07 -35.96 42.85
C ILE A 175 -43.37 -35.67 42.09
N ASN A 176 -43.28 -34.84 41.05
CA ASN A 176 -44.39 -34.55 40.15
C ASN A 176 -44.19 -35.28 38.83
N ALA A 177 -44.83 -36.44 38.67
CA ALA A 177 -44.86 -37.15 37.39
C ALA A 177 -45.84 -36.47 36.42
N ARG A 178 -45.41 -36.22 35.18
CA ARG A 178 -46.22 -35.62 34.11
C ARG A 178 -46.56 -36.60 32.99
N TYR A 179 -45.64 -37.50 32.66
CA TYR A 179 -45.88 -38.54 31.66
C TYR A 179 -45.40 -39.89 32.15
N VAL A 180 -46.14 -40.94 31.79
CA VAL A 180 -45.68 -42.33 31.91
C VAL A 180 -45.71 -42.97 30.53
N SER A 181 -44.61 -43.60 30.16
CA SER A 181 -44.44 -44.27 28.87
C SER A 181 -44.08 -45.73 29.09
N VAL A 182 -44.66 -46.62 28.29
CA VAL A 182 -44.41 -48.07 28.36
C VAL A 182 -44.02 -48.57 26.98
N HIS A 183 -42.89 -49.27 26.88
CA HIS A 183 -42.42 -49.84 25.61
C HIS A 183 -42.95 -51.26 25.43
N VAL A 184 -43.65 -51.47 24.31
CA VAL A 184 -44.22 -52.77 23.90
C VAL A 184 -43.68 -53.13 22.52
N ASP A 185 -43.35 -54.39 22.32
CA ASP A 185 -42.88 -54.93 21.05
C ASP A 185 -43.56 -56.27 20.73
N ASN A 186 -44.79 -56.17 20.21
CA ASN A 186 -45.60 -57.33 19.84
C ASN A 186 -45.02 -58.07 18.61
N SER A 187 -44.04 -57.48 17.92
CA SER A 187 -43.37 -58.11 16.78
C SER A 187 -42.37 -59.18 17.24
N ARG A 188 -41.66 -58.93 18.36
CA ARG A 188 -40.76 -59.90 19.01
C ARG A 188 -41.52 -60.83 19.96
N ASP A 189 -42.54 -60.32 20.64
CA ASP A 189 -43.27 -61.06 21.68
C ASP A 189 -44.52 -61.75 21.13
N LEU A 190 -44.35 -62.56 20.06
CA LEU A 190 -45.46 -63.18 19.31
C LEU A 190 -46.40 -64.03 20.18
N GLY A 191 -45.87 -64.70 21.21
CA GLY A 191 -46.62 -65.52 22.16
C GLY A 191 -46.99 -64.82 23.48
N ASN A 192 -46.69 -63.53 23.63
CA ASN A 192 -46.89 -62.77 24.88
C ASN A 192 -47.30 -61.32 24.61
N LYS A 193 -48.25 -61.13 23.69
CA LYS A 193 -48.63 -59.81 23.18
C LYS A 193 -49.43 -58.98 24.19
N VAL A 194 -49.29 -57.67 24.10
CA VAL A 194 -50.16 -56.70 24.77
C VAL A 194 -51.11 -56.11 23.72
N THR A 195 -52.41 -56.32 23.87
CA THR A 195 -53.45 -55.82 22.95
C THR A 195 -54.20 -54.61 23.50
N SER A 196 -54.18 -54.38 24.81
CA SER A 196 -54.80 -53.21 25.42
C SER A 196 -54.05 -52.78 26.67
N MET A 197 -53.92 -51.46 26.85
CA MET A 197 -53.25 -50.84 27.99
C MET A 197 -54.11 -49.71 28.55
N THR A 198 -54.39 -49.75 29.85
CA THR A 198 -55.18 -48.75 30.55
C THR A 198 -54.33 -48.07 31.63
N PHE A 199 -54.23 -46.75 31.57
CA PHE A 199 -53.54 -45.92 32.54
C PHE A 199 -54.55 -45.37 33.54
N LEU A 200 -54.32 -45.63 34.83
CA LEU A 200 -55.08 -45.10 35.95
C LEU A 200 -54.17 -44.32 36.89
N THR A 201 -54.70 -43.30 37.55
CA THR A 201 -53.98 -42.56 38.60
C THR A 201 -54.90 -42.20 39.76
N GLY A 202 -54.34 -42.03 40.95
CA GLY A 202 -55.09 -41.64 42.14
C GLY A 202 -54.18 -41.34 43.33
N LYS A 203 -54.78 -40.88 44.43
CA LYS A 203 -54.08 -40.62 45.69
C LYS A 203 -53.83 -41.89 46.50
N ALA A 204 -54.76 -42.84 46.41
CA ALA A 204 -54.71 -44.16 47.02
C ALA A 204 -55.22 -45.21 46.03
N VAL A 205 -54.98 -46.50 46.32
CA VAL A 205 -55.39 -47.61 45.43
C VAL A 205 -56.91 -47.66 45.24
N GLU A 206 -57.66 -47.19 46.24
CA GLU A 206 -59.13 -47.13 46.24
C GLU A 206 -59.71 -45.98 45.39
N ASP A 207 -58.88 -45.00 45.02
CA ASP A 207 -59.26 -43.76 44.32
C ASP A 207 -58.62 -43.67 42.91
N LEU A 208 -58.41 -44.82 42.27
CA LEU A 208 -57.81 -44.87 40.94
C LEU A 208 -58.83 -44.48 39.85
N CYS A 209 -58.58 -43.34 39.21
CA CYS A 209 -59.33 -42.85 38.06
C CYS A 209 -58.63 -43.22 36.74
N ARG A 210 -59.38 -43.73 35.76
CA ARG A 210 -58.85 -44.02 34.42
C ARG A 210 -58.59 -42.73 33.65
N ILE A 211 -57.35 -42.54 33.20
CA ILE A 211 -56.93 -41.36 32.42
C ILE A 211 -56.97 -41.65 30.92
N LYS A 212 -56.41 -42.80 30.51
CA LYS A 212 -56.25 -43.16 29.10
C LYS A 212 -56.36 -44.67 28.94
N GLN A 213 -57.00 -45.11 27.87
CA GLN A 213 -56.99 -46.51 27.42
C GLN A 213 -56.56 -46.54 25.96
N VAL A 214 -55.68 -47.46 25.62
CA VAL A 214 -55.10 -47.60 24.28
C VAL A 214 -55.17 -49.06 23.88
N ASP A 215 -55.82 -49.34 22.75
CA ASP A 215 -55.75 -50.65 22.10
C ASP A 215 -54.57 -50.67 21.14
N LEU A 216 -53.79 -51.75 21.19
CA LEU A 216 -52.52 -51.89 20.45
C LEU A 216 -52.66 -52.91 19.33
N ASP A 217 -52.03 -52.61 18.18
CA ASP A 217 -51.95 -53.56 17.07
C ASP A 217 -51.16 -54.82 17.49
N SER A 218 -51.58 -55.96 16.95
CA SER A 218 -50.90 -57.24 17.03
C SER A 218 -49.41 -57.24 16.63
N ARG A 219 -48.94 -56.19 15.93
CA ARG A 219 -47.54 -55.94 15.55
C ARG A 219 -47.00 -54.60 16.06
N HIS A 220 -47.63 -53.97 17.06
CA HIS A 220 -47.16 -52.70 17.63
C HIS A 220 -45.71 -52.80 18.11
N ILE A 221 -44.91 -51.78 17.75
CA ILE A 221 -43.53 -51.60 18.22
C ILE A 221 -43.38 -50.14 18.63
N GLY A 222 -43.04 -49.90 19.89
CA GLY A 222 -42.65 -48.58 20.38
C GLY A 222 -43.34 -48.18 21.69
N TRP A 223 -43.15 -46.92 22.05
CA TRP A 223 -43.62 -46.33 23.30
C TRP A 223 -45.10 -45.98 23.25
N VAL A 224 -45.82 -46.36 24.31
CA VAL A 224 -47.19 -45.95 24.58
C VAL A 224 -47.17 -44.99 25.76
N THR A 225 -47.50 -43.72 25.52
CA THR A 225 -47.38 -42.64 26.51
C THR A 225 -48.74 -42.11 26.94
N SER A 226 -48.91 -41.86 28.24
CA SER A 226 -50.05 -41.13 28.82
C SER A 226 -49.57 -39.88 29.54
N GLU A 227 -50.25 -38.77 29.30
CA GLU A 227 -50.12 -37.55 30.12
C GLU A 227 -50.90 -37.74 31.41
N LEU A 228 -50.33 -37.31 32.53
CA LEU A 228 -50.96 -37.31 33.84
C LEU A 228 -51.55 -35.92 34.10
N PRO A 229 -52.77 -35.82 34.66
CA PRO A 229 -53.46 -34.55 34.87
C PRO A 229 -52.73 -33.55 35.80
N GLY A 230 -51.68 -33.99 36.50
CA GLY A 230 -50.95 -33.20 37.51
C GLY A 230 -51.69 -33.14 38.85
N GLY A 231 -50.98 -32.81 39.94
CA GLY A 231 -51.52 -32.75 41.32
C GLY A 231 -50.97 -33.85 42.25
N ASP A 232 -51.48 -33.92 43.49
CA ASP A 232 -51.08 -34.85 44.59
C ASP A 232 -51.35 -36.36 44.32
N ASN A 233 -51.39 -36.79 43.05
CA ASN A 233 -51.60 -38.19 42.71
C ASN A 233 -50.28 -38.96 42.89
N HIS A 234 -50.24 -39.84 43.89
CA HIS A 234 -49.04 -40.59 44.25
C HIS A 234 -48.99 -42.00 43.66
N ILE A 235 -50.09 -42.49 43.08
CA ILE A 235 -50.17 -43.84 42.54
C ILE A 235 -50.59 -43.78 41.07
N ILE A 236 -49.82 -44.45 40.21
CA ILE A 236 -50.12 -44.64 38.79
C ILE A 236 -50.17 -46.15 38.53
N LYS A 237 -51.30 -46.65 38.02
CA LYS A 237 -51.49 -48.06 37.73
C LYS A 237 -51.71 -48.26 36.24
N ILE A 238 -50.95 -49.15 35.63
CA ILE A 238 -51.05 -49.52 34.22
C ILE A 238 -51.60 -50.94 34.17
N GLU A 239 -52.81 -51.09 33.67
CA GLU A 239 -53.45 -52.40 33.48
C GLU A 239 -53.28 -52.87 32.04
N LEU A 240 -52.85 -54.11 31.88
CA LEU A 240 -52.41 -54.69 30.62
C LEU A 240 -53.26 -55.92 30.29
N LYS A 241 -53.71 -56.02 29.05
CA LYS A 241 -54.45 -57.18 28.53
C LYS A 241 -53.78 -57.70 27.27
N GLY A 242 -53.78 -59.03 27.12
CA GLY A 242 -53.28 -59.76 25.97
C GLY A 242 -54.14 -60.99 25.71
N PRO A 243 -54.04 -61.60 24.52
CA PRO A 243 -54.79 -62.81 24.18
C PRO A 243 -54.30 -64.04 24.94
N GLU A 244 -53.05 -64.02 25.40
CA GLU A 244 -52.38 -65.14 26.07
C GLU A 244 -52.43 -65.01 27.60
N ASN A 245 -52.20 -66.13 28.29
CA ASN A 245 -52.18 -66.16 29.76
C ASN A 245 -51.09 -65.28 30.36
N THR A 246 -50.02 -65.00 29.61
CA THR A 246 -48.89 -64.15 29.99
C THR A 246 -48.57 -63.13 28.89
N LEU A 247 -48.11 -61.94 29.27
CA LEU A 247 -47.67 -60.88 28.36
C LEU A 247 -46.30 -60.33 28.75
N ARG A 248 -45.63 -59.67 27.79
CA ARG A 248 -44.32 -59.04 27.99
C ARG A 248 -44.37 -57.53 27.83
N VAL A 249 -43.68 -56.84 28.73
CA VAL A 249 -43.41 -55.40 28.64
C VAL A 249 -41.91 -55.21 28.75
N ARG A 250 -41.34 -54.41 27.85
CA ARG A 250 -39.88 -54.25 27.76
C ARG A 250 -39.36 -53.13 28.65
N GLN A 251 -40.03 -51.98 28.66
CA GLN A 251 -39.54 -50.84 29.43
C GLN A 251 -40.68 -49.97 29.96
N VAL A 252 -40.43 -49.28 31.08
CA VAL A 252 -41.28 -48.22 31.62
C VAL A 252 -40.42 -46.98 31.86
N LYS A 253 -40.95 -45.81 31.51
CA LYS A 253 -40.34 -44.51 31.82
C LYS A 253 -41.35 -43.57 32.45
N VAL A 254 -40.95 -42.88 33.50
CA VAL A 254 -41.73 -41.82 34.16
C VAL A 254 -41.00 -40.50 33.99
N LEU A 255 -41.65 -39.52 33.37
CA LEU A 255 -41.08 -38.19 33.11
C LEU A 255 -41.79 -37.13 33.96
N GLY A 256 -41.02 -36.22 34.55
CA GLY A 256 -41.57 -35.16 35.40
C GLY A 256 -40.49 -34.29 36.03
N TRP A 257 -40.77 -33.74 37.21
CA TRP A 257 -39.82 -32.91 37.96
C TRP A 257 -39.93 -33.15 39.47
N LYS A 258 -38.88 -32.79 40.20
CA LYS A 258 -38.87 -32.79 41.67
C LYS A 258 -39.21 -31.39 42.19
N ASP A 259 -39.94 -31.31 43.29
CA ASP A 259 -40.23 -30.03 43.96
C ASP A 259 -38.94 -29.29 44.32
N GLY A 260 -38.88 -28.00 43.99
CA GLY A 260 -37.70 -27.15 44.18
C GLY A 260 -36.75 -27.07 42.99
N GLU A 261 -36.95 -27.87 41.93
CA GLU A 261 -36.17 -27.77 40.69
C GLU A 261 -36.85 -26.90 39.63
N SER A 262 -36.10 -26.01 38.97
CA SER A 262 -36.63 -25.22 37.83
C SER A 262 -36.84 -26.11 36.61
N THR A 263 -38.09 -26.17 36.12
CA THR A 263 -38.47 -26.85 34.87
C THR A 263 -38.37 -25.94 33.65
N LYS A 264 -38.23 -24.62 33.86
CA LYS A 264 -38.11 -23.62 32.81
C LYS A 264 -36.66 -23.53 32.33
N ILE A 265 -36.47 -23.63 31.02
CA ILE A 265 -35.18 -23.35 30.39
C ILE A 265 -34.99 -21.84 30.36
N ALA A 266 -33.88 -21.32 30.90
CA ALA A 266 -33.56 -19.90 30.87
C ALA A 266 -33.18 -19.44 29.45
N GLY A 267 -33.47 -18.18 29.09
CA GLY A 267 -33.10 -17.60 27.78
C GLY A 267 -34.07 -17.88 26.63
N GLN A 268 -35.35 -18.12 26.91
CA GLN A 268 -36.36 -18.37 25.87
C GLN A 268 -36.67 -17.11 25.06
N ILE A 269 -36.57 -17.24 23.74
CA ILE A 269 -37.04 -16.25 22.77
C ILE A 269 -38.38 -16.73 22.19
N SER A 270 -39.29 -15.81 21.91
CA SER A 270 -40.58 -16.15 21.29
C SER A 270 -40.39 -16.68 19.87
N ALA A 271 -41.37 -17.42 19.34
CA ALA A 271 -41.33 -17.94 17.97
C ALA A 271 -41.09 -16.82 16.94
N SER A 272 -41.71 -15.64 17.14
CA SER A 272 -41.48 -14.44 16.33
C SER A 272 -40.04 -13.94 16.41
N VAL A 273 -39.44 -13.91 17.60
CA VAL A 273 -38.05 -13.44 17.78
C VAL A 273 -37.07 -14.45 17.17
N ALA A 274 -37.33 -15.75 17.31
CA ALA A 274 -36.55 -16.78 16.66
C ALA A 274 -36.64 -16.70 15.13
N GLN A 275 -37.84 -16.43 14.59
CA GLN A 275 -38.06 -16.30 13.15
C GLN A 275 -37.37 -15.06 12.58
N GLN A 276 -37.42 -13.94 13.32
CA GLN A 276 -36.70 -12.72 12.98
C GLN A 276 -35.19 -12.95 12.95
N ARG A 277 -34.61 -13.57 13.99
CA ARG A 277 -33.18 -13.94 14.02
C ARG A 277 -32.78 -14.87 12.87
N ASN A 278 -33.64 -15.83 12.52
CA ASN A 278 -33.40 -16.72 11.38
C ASN A 278 -33.43 -15.97 10.04
N CYS A 279 -34.33 -14.99 9.89
CA CYS A 279 -34.40 -14.14 8.71
C CYS A 279 -33.14 -13.26 8.60
N GLU A 280 -32.68 -12.66 9.69
CA GLU A 280 -31.44 -11.87 9.75
C GLU A 280 -30.21 -12.71 9.41
N ALA A 281 -30.08 -13.91 10.00
CA ALA A 281 -28.99 -14.84 9.71
C ALA A 281 -28.97 -15.25 8.22
N GLU A 282 -30.15 -15.50 7.64
CA GLU A 282 -30.27 -15.80 6.22
C GLU A 282 -29.92 -14.59 5.34
N THR A 283 -30.37 -13.39 5.72
CA THR A 283 -30.05 -12.13 5.02
C THR A 283 -28.54 -11.89 4.98
N LEU A 284 -27.86 -12.10 6.12
CA LEU A 284 -26.40 -12.03 6.23
C LEU A 284 -25.70 -13.06 5.34
N ARG A 285 -26.20 -14.29 5.31
CA ARG A 285 -25.64 -15.35 4.45
C ARG A 285 -25.76 -15.00 2.97
N VAL A 286 -26.95 -14.56 2.54
CA VAL A 286 -27.21 -14.13 1.15
C VAL A 286 -26.32 -12.95 0.77
N PHE A 287 -26.17 -11.97 1.67
CA PHE A 287 -25.26 -10.84 1.46
C PHE A 287 -23.81 -11.30 1.28
N ARG A 288 -23.29 -12.17 2.16
CA ARG A 288 -21.94 -12.74 2.04
C ARG A 288 -21.73 -13.49 0.73
N LEU A 289 -22.75 -14.20 0.27
CA LEU A 289 -22.71 -14.98 -0.95
C LEU A 289 -22.70 -14.10 -2.21
N ILE A 290 -23.59 -13.11 -2.30
CA ILE A 290 -23.63 -12.19 -3.44
C ILE A 290 -22.35 -11.35 -3.47
N THR A 291 -21.91 -10.87 -2.30
CA THR A 291 -20.62 -10.17 -2.21
C THR A 291 -19.46 -11.08 -2.56
N SER A 292 -19.40 -12.34 -2.12
CA SER A 292 -18.32 -13.24 -2.53
C SER A 292 -18.32 -13.58 -4.02
N GLN A 293 -19.42 -13.38 -4.75
CA GLN A 293 -19.48 -13.65 -6.19
C GLN A 293 -19.15 -12.40 -7.02
N VAL A 294 -19.71 -11.24 -6.63
CA VAL A 294 -19.37 -9.95 -7.25
C VAL A 294 -17.90 -9.58 -6.99
N PHE A 295 -17.38 -9.95 -5.82
CA PHE A 295 -16.02 -9.67 -5.38
C PHE A 295 -15.11 -10.89 -5.48
N GLY A 296 -15.49 -11.95 -6.22
CA GLY A 296 -15.03 -13.35 -6.11
C GLY A 296 -13.58 -13.73 -6.37
N LYS A 297 -12.63 -12.90 -5.94
CA LYS A 297 -11.35 -13.33 -5.34
C LYS A 297 -11.20 -12.89 -3.87
N LEU A 298 -12.18 -12.22 -3.27
CA LEU A 298 -12.07 -11.50 -1.98
C LEU A 298 -12.52 -12.26 -0.72
N ILE A 299 -13.14 -13.45 -0.83
CA ILE A 299 -13.70 -14.14 0.37
C ILE A 299 -13.44 -15.66 0.42
N SER A 300 -13.21 -16.33 -0.72
CA SER A 300 -12.95 -17.79 -0.74
C SER A 300 -11.45 -18.06 -0.65
N GLY A 301 -10.97 -18.40 0.54
CA GLY A 301 -9.56 -18.71 0.81
C GLY A 301 -9.14 -20.15 0.55
N ASP A 302 -9.69 -20.86 -0.45
CA ASP A 302 -9.28 -22.24 -0.73
C ASP A 302 -9.18 -22.58 -2.23
N ALA A 303 -8.08 -23.28 -2.52
CA ALA A 303 -7.64 -23.94 -3.77
C ALA A 303 -7.13 -23.07 -4.92
N GLU A 304 -5.81 -23.16 -5.17
CA GLU A 304 -5.20 -22.84 -6.46
C GLU A 304 -5.90 -23.62 -7.59
N PRO A 305 -6.27 -22.98 -8.71
CA PRO A 305 -6.72 -23.71 -9.89
C PRO A 305 -5.52 -24.42 -10.53
N THR A 306 -5.69 -25.69 -10.88
CA THR A 306 -4.71 -26.42 -11.69
C THR A 306 -4.66 -25.84 -13.11
N PRO A 307 -3.48 -25.89 -13.78
CA PRO A 307 -3.24 -25.25 -15.08
C PRO A 307 -4.17 -25.72 -16.23
N GLU A 308 -4.92 -26.81 -16.04
CA GLU A 308 -5.90 -27.32 -17.01
C GLU A 308 -7.23 -26.54 -17.01
N GLN A 309 -7.50 -25.69 -16.01
CA GLN A 309 -8.74 -24.89 -15.94
C GLN A 309 -8.63 -23.51 -16.61
N GLU A 310 -7.42 -22.97 -16.78
CA GLU A 310 -7.19 -21.68 -17.45
C GLU A 310 -7.36 -21.77 -18.98
N GLU A 311 -7.06 -22.94 -19.57
CA GLU A 311 -7.15 -23.14 -21.02
C GLU A 311 -8.59 -23.14 -21.57
N LYS A 312 -9.59 -23.43 -20.71
CA LYS A 312 -11.01 -23.42 -21.09
C LYS A 312 -11.69 -22.06 -20.93
N ALA A 313 -11.17 -21.16 -20.10
CA ALA A 313 -11.73 -19.82 -19.91
C ALA A 313 -11.33 -18.84 -21.03
N LEU A 314 -10.24 -19.13 -21.75
CA LEU A 314 -9.70 -18.28 -22.82
C LEU A 314 -10.43 -18.42 -24.18
N LEU A 315 -11.41 -19.31 -24.31
CA LEU A 315 -12.06 -19.63 -25.59
C LEU A 315 -13.53 -19.19 -25.72
N SER A 316 -14.06 -18.32 -24.85
CA SER A 316 -15.42 -17.78 -25.03
C SER A 316 -15.56 -16.26 -24.84
N SER A 317 -15.58 -15.59 -25.98
CA SER A 317 -16.22 -14.31 -26.34
C SER A 317 -15.55 -12.95 -26.02
N PRO A 318 -15.56 -12.00 -27.00
CA PRO A 318 -14.84 -10.72 -26.98
C PRO A 318 -15.77 -9.53 -26.69
N GLU A 319 -15.40 -8.62 -25.79
CA GLU A 319 -15.97 -7.25 -25.61
C GLU A 319 -15.36 -6.65 -24.34
N GLY A 320 -14.33 -5.80 -24.47
CA GLY A 320 -13.41 -5.50 -23.37
C GLY A 320 -13.36 -4.08 -22.82
N GLU A 321 -14.05 -3.08 -23.39
CA GLU A 321 -13.85 -1.67 -22.95
C GLU A 321 -15.03 -1.03 -22.19
N GLU A 322 -16.28 -1.50 -22.33
CA GLU A 322 -17.41 -1.03 -21.50
C GLU A 322 -17.65 -1.87 -20.22
N LYS A 323 -17.04 -3.07 -20.11
CA LYS A 323 -17.29 -4.02 -18.99
C LYS A 323 -16.50 -3.71 -17.72
N ALA A 324 -15.42 -2.95 -17.79
CA ALA A 324 -14.59 -2.60 -16.63
C ALA A 324 -15.18 -1.44 -15.80
N THR A 325 -15.88 -0.51 -16.44
CA THR A 325 -16.57 0.61 -15.78
C THR A 325 -17.77 0.15 -14.97
N SER A 326 -18.54 -0.84 -15.45
CA SER A 326 -19.71 -1.36 -14.73
C SER A 326 -19.37 -2.09 -13.43
N ASP A 327 -18.24 -2.82 -13.38
CA ASP A 327 -17.78 -3.48 -12.16
C ASP A 327 -17.23 -2.46 -11.14
N ALA A 328 -16.60 -1.37 -11.59
CA ALA A 328 -16.14 -0.29 -10.72
C ALA A 328 -17.31 0.50 -10.11
N ASP A 329 -18.34 0.81 -10.91
CA ASP A 329 -19.56 1.50 -10.46
C ASP A 329 -20.36 0.63 -9.46
N LEU A 330 -20.44 -0.68 -9.70
CA LEU A 330 -21.05 -1.63 -8.77
C LEU A 330 -20.29 -1.72 -7.43
N LYS A 331 -18.95 -1.74 -7.48
CA LYS A 331 -18.09 -1.72 -6.29
C LYS A 331 -18.24 -0.42 -5.50
N GLU A 332 -18.25 0.73 -6.18
CA GLU A 332 -18.41 2.05 -5.55
C GLU A 332 -19.81 2.25 -4.97
N HIS A 333 -20.86 1.84 -5.69
CA HIS A 333 -22.23 1.87 -5.21
C HIS A 333 -22.45 0.94 -4.02
N MET A 334 -21.87 -0.27 -4.02
CA MET A 334 -21.97 -1.18 -2.87
C MET A 334 -21.25 -0.60 -1.65
N VAL A 335 -20.06 -0.01 -1.83
CA VAL A 335 -19.33 0.69 -0.76
C VAL A 335 -20.10 1.94 -0.30
N GLY A 336 -20.85 2.63 -1.16
CA GLY A 336 -21.70 3.76 -0.80
C GLY A 336 -23.02 3.41 -0.10
N ILE A 337 -23.60 2.23 -0.36
CA ILE A 337 -24.82 1.72 0.33
C ILE A 337 -24.46 1.18 1.72
N ILE A 338 -23.37 0.42 1.81
CA ILE A 338 -22.62 0.21 3.05
C ILE A 338 -22.14 1.63 3.49
N PHE A 339 -21.69 1.98 4.68
CA PHE A 339 -20.99 3.28 4.96
C PHE A 339 -21.64 4.69 4.69
N SER A 340 -22.82 4.87 4.07
CA SER A 340 -23.47 6.20 3.91
C SER A 340 -24.05 6.81 5.21
N ARG A 341 -24.06 6.06 6.32
CA ARG A 341 -24.63 6.47 7.61
C ARG A 341 -23.58 6.94 8.62
N SER A 342 -24.04 7.66 9.65
CA SER A 342 -23.23 8.25 10.73
C SER A 342 -22.61 7.24 11.72
N LYS A 343 -23.00 5.95 11.67
CA LYS A 343 -22.42 4.85 12.46
C LYS A 343 -22.27 3.59 11.61
N LEU A 344 -21.19 2.83 11.85
CA LEU A 344 -21.01 1.52 11.22
C LEU A 344 -21.96 0.50 11.84
N THR A 345 -22.75 -0.12 10.97
CA THR A 345 -23.59 -1.29 11.26
C THR A 345 -22.75 -2.49 11.75
N ASN A 346 -23.32 -3.39 12.55
CA ASN A 346 -22.60 -4.59 13.01
C ASN A 346 -22.09 -5.48 11.86
N LEU A 347 -22.84 -5.55 10.75
CA LEU A 347 -22.40 -6.20 9.51
C LEU A 347 -21.20 -5.47 8.91
N GLN A 348 -21.24 -4.14 8.84
CA GLN A 348 -20.17 -3.32 8.26
C GLN A 348 -18.84 -3.51 9.00
N LYS A 349 -18.89 -3.60 10.33
CA LYS A 349 -17.74 -3.93 11.16
C LYS A 349 -17.21 -5.33 10.87
N GLN A 350 -18.08 -6.33 10.72
CA GLN A 350 -17.67 -7.70 10.38
C GLN A 350 -17.01 -7.78 8.99
N VAL A 351 -17.61 -7.15 7.97
CA VAL A 351 -17.04 -7.10 6.60
C VAL A 351 -15.67 -6.44 6.63
N CYS A 352 -15.53 -5.31 7.32
CA CYS A 352 -14.24 -4.63 7.44
C CYS A 352 -13.21 -5.50 8.18
N ALA A 353 -13.60 -6.23 9.23
CA ALA A 353 -12.70 -7.13 9.94
C ALA A 353 -12.17 -8.25 9.04
N HIS A 354 -13.01 -8.81 8.15
CA HIS A 354 -12.59 -9.80 7.16
C HIS A 354 -11.63 -9.21 6.12
N ILE A 355 -11.91 -8.01 5.60
CA ILE A 355 -11.01 -7.32 4.66
C ILE A 355 -9.64 -7.06 5.32
N VAL A 356 -9.63 -6.60 6.57
CA VAL A 356 -8.39 -6.38 7.33
C VAL A 356 -7.62 -7.68 7.54
N GLN A 357 -8.32 -8.79 7.83
CA GLN A 357 -7.69 -10.10 7.95
C GLN A 357 -7.11 -10.60 6.62
N ALA A 358 -7.78 -10.31 5.48
CA ALA A 358 -7.25 -10.63 4.16
C ALA A 358 -5.99 -9.83 3.82
N ILE A 359 -5.97 -8.53 4.14
CA ILE A 359 -4.78 -7.68 4.00
C ILE A 359 -3.62 -8.24 4.83
N ARG A 360 -3.89 -8.74 6.04
CA ARG A 360 -2.87 -9.35 6.89
C ARG A 360 -2.22 -10.56 6.23
N MET A 361 -3.03 -11.49 5.71
CA MET A 361 -2.51 -12.70 5.03
C MET A 361 -1.66 -12.30 3.82
N GLU A 362 -2.12 -11.31 3.06
CA GLU A 362 -1.42 -10.81 1.88
C GLU A 362 -0.13 -10.06 2.24
N ALA A 363 -0.13 -9.28 3.32
CA ALA A 363 1.08 -8.61 3.83
C ALA A 363 2.15 -9.61 4.29
N THR A 364 1.75 -10.76 4.84
CA THR A 364 2.65 -11.86 5.17
C THR A 364 3.22 -12.50 3.90
N ARG A 365 2.35 -12.87 2.94
CA ARG A 365 2.77 -13.48 1.66
C ARG A 365 3.75 -12.60 0.89
N VAL A 366 3.41 -11.32 0.68
CA VAL A 366 4.26 -10.34 -0.02
C VAL A 366 5.60 -10.16 0.69
N ARG A 367 5.62 -10.23 2.03
CA ARG A 367 6.86 -10.14 2.79
C ARG A 367 7.75 -11.37 2.61
N GLU A 368 7.19 -12.57 2.62
CA GLU A 368 7.92 -13.81 2.38
C GLU A 368 8.53 -13.84 0.97
N GLU A 369 7.75 -13.49 -0.05
CA GLU A 369 8.22 -13.37 -1.44
C GLU A 369 9.35 -12.36 -1.58
N TRP A 370 9.21 -11.20 -0.94
CA TRP A 370 10.25 -10.17 -0.92
C TRP A 370 11.54 -10.64 -0.21
N GLU A 371 11.43 -11.36 0.91
CA GLU A 371 12.58 -11.95 1.63
C GLU A 371 13.30 -12.99 0.75
N HIS A 372 12.54 -13.81 0.01
CA HIS A 372 13.08 -14.75 -0.97
C HIS A 372 13.79 -14.05 -2.14
N ALA A 373 13.19 -12.98 -2.69
CA ALA A 373 13.76 -12.21 -3.80
C ALA A 373 15.07 -11.49 -3.44
N ILE A 374 15.19 -11.01 -2.19
CA ILE A 374 16.44 -10.40 -1.70
C ILE A 374 17.53 -11.45 -1.49
N SER A 375 17.16 -12.65 -1.04
CA SER A 375 18.10 -13.74 -0.77
C SER A 375 18.60 -14.42 -2.06
N SER A 376 17.81 -14.43 -3.13
CA SER A 376 18.18 -15.05 -4.42
C SER A 376 19.01 -14.15 -5.34
N LYS A 377 18.90 -12.82 -5.21
CA LYS A 377 19.61 -11.83 -6.02
C LYS A 377 21.07 -11.56 -5.61
N GLU A 378 21.78 -12.56 -5.08
CA GLU A 378 23.25 -12.48 -4.88
C GLU A 378 24.04 -12.36 -6.20
N ASN A 379 23.40 -12.50 -7.36
CA ASN A 379 23.95 -12.12 -8.67
C ASN A 379 23.23 -10.89 -9.25
N ALA A 380 23.85 -9.72 -9.11
CA ALA A 380 23.39 -8.47 -9.69
C ALA A 380 23.50 -8.50 -11.23
N ASN A 381 22.44 -8.88 -11.93
CA ASN A 381 22.11 -8.41 -13.30
C ASN A 381 20.79 -8.94 -13.93
N SER A 382 19.94 -9.70 -13.24
CA SER A 382 18.64 -10.11 -13.80
C SER A 382 17.51 -9.11 -13.45
N GLN A 383 16.89 -8.55 -14.49
CA GLN A 383 15.62 -7.83 -14.39
C GLN A 383 14.50 -8.79 -13.91
N PRO A 384 13.46 -8.30 -13.22
CA PRO A 384 12.29 -9.10 -12.87
C PRO A 384 11.52 -9.49 -14.14
N ASN A 385 11.02 -10.73 -14.22
CA ASN A 385 10.14 -11.18 -15.30
C ASN A 385 8.74 -10.55 -15.15
N ASP A 386 8.04 -10.37 -16.27
CA ASP A 386 6.68 -9.80 -16.36
C ASP A 386 5.57 -10.65 -15.67
N GLU A 387 5.88 -11.83 -15.13
CA GLU A 387 4.90 -12.67 -14.41
C GLU A 387 4.50 -12.10 -13.02
N ASP A 388 5.33 -11.22 -12.43
CA ASP A 388 5.10 -10.63 -11.09
C ASP A 388 3.93 -9.61 -11.04
N ALA A 389 3.46 -9.11 -12.19
CA ALA A 389 2.37 -8.12 -12.26
C ALA A 389 0.98 -8.70 -11.89
N SER A 390 0.85 -10.04 -11.87
CA SER A 390 -0.40 -10.72 -11.48
C SER A 390 -0.52 -10.94 -9.96
N SER A 391 0.60 -10.91 -9.23
CA SER A 391 0.69 -11.23 -7.79
C SER A 391 0.11 -10.13 -6.90
N ASP A 392 0.27 -8.84 -7.23
CA ASP A 392 -0.08 -7.73 -6.33
C ASP A 392 -1.51 -7.17 -6.52
N ALA A 393 -2.23 -7.63 -7.56
CA ALA A 393 -3.57 -7.15 -7.90
C ALA A 393 -4.57 -7.36 -6.75
N TYR A 394 -4.47 -8.50 -6.06
CA TYR A 394 -5.35 -8.82 -4.94
C TYR A 394 -5.12 -7.88 -3.74
N CYS A 395 -3.87 -7.69 -3.34
CA CYS A 395 -3.47 -6.73 -2.31
C CYS A 395 -3.96 -5.32 -2.63
N PHE A 396 -3.78 -4.90 -3.89
CA PHE A 396 -4.16 -3.57 -4.35
C PHE A 396 -5.68 -3.33 -4.25
N GLU A 397 -6.50 -4.30 -4.66
CA GLU A 397 -7.96 -4.19 -4.58
C GLU A 397 -8.43 -4.11 -3.12
N LEU A 398 -7.91 -4.95 -2.23
CA LEU A 398 -8.20 -4.91 -0.79
C LEU A 398 -7.89 -3.54 -0.18
N LEU A 399 -6.71 -2.98 -0.48
CA LEU A 399 -6.32 -1.65 -0.01
C LEU A 399 -7.14 -0.54 -0.65
N SER A 400 -7.65 -0.74 -1.87
CA SER A 400 -8.58 0.19 -2.52
C SER A 400 -9.93 0.25 -1.83
N MET A 401 -10.46 -0.90 -1.40
CA MET A 401 -11.67 -0.96 -0.57
C MET A 401 -11.49 -0.24 0.77
N VAL A 402 -10.36 -0.47 1.46
CA VAL A 402 -10.07 0.21 2.73
C VAL A 402 -9.82 1.70 2.53
N LEU A 403 -9.18 2.10 1.43
CA LEU A 403 -9.01 3.52 1.10
C LEU A 403 -10.36 4.19 0.83
N ALA A 404 -11.29 3.53 0.14
CA ALA A 404 -12.65 4.04 -0.05
C ALA A 404 -13.37 4.21 1.29
N LEU A 405 -13.28 3.22 2.19
CA LEU A 405 -13.83 3.29 3.55
C LEU A 405 -13.29 4.49 4.35
N SER A 406 -11.99 4.76 4.24
CA SER A 406 -11.34 5.91 4.88
C SER A 406 -11.80 7.29 4.35
N GLY A 407 -12.61 7.32 3.30
CA GLY A 407 -13.27 8.55 2.82
C GLY A 407 -14.23 9.13 3.86
N SER A 408 -14.91 8.28 4.63
CA SER A 408 -15.83 8.69 5.71
C SER A 408 -15.10 8.90 7.05
N ASN A 409 -15.60 9.81 7.88
CA ASN A 409 -15.02 10.06 9.22
C ASN A 409 -15.15 8.83 10.13
N VAL A 410 -16.31 8.17 10.08
CA VAL A 410 -16.61 6.94 10.84
C VAL A 410 -15.68 5.80 10.42
N GLY A 411 -15.45 5.65 9.11
CA GLY A 411 -14.52 4.66 8.56
C GLY A 411 -13.09 4.90 9.01
N ARG A 412 -12.59 6.15 8.99
CA ARG A 412 -11.25 6.48 9.52
C ARG A 412 -11.08 6.11 10.98
N GLN A 413 -12.04 6.48 11.82
CA GLN A 413 -12.01 6.16 13.25
C GLN A 413 -12.02 4.66 13.51
N TYR A 414 -12.82 3.90 12.77
CA TYR A 414 -12.85 2.45 12.89
C TYR A 414 -11.52 1.81 12.45
N LEU A 415 -10.96 2.24 11.32
CA LEU A 415 -9.67 1.75 10.82
C LEU A 415 -8.51 2.11 11.76
N ALA A 416 -8.54 3.29 12.38
CA ALA A 416 -7.57 3.72 13.38
C ALA A 416 -7.56 2.81 14.63
N GLN A 417 -8.67 2.14 14.93
CA GLN A 417 -8.78 1.17 16.02
C GLN A 417 -8.23 -0.21 15.64
N GLN A 418 -8.07 -0.52 14.35
CA GLN A 418 -7.53 -1.80 13.86
C GLN A 418 -6.00 -1.81 13.93
N LEU A 419 -5.44 -2.24 15.06
CA LEU A 419 -3.99 -2.21 15.30
C LEU A 419 -3.19 -3.07 14.32
N THR A 420 -3.70 -4.26 13.99
CA THR A 420 -3.05 -5.19 13.06
C THR A 420 -2.93 -4.59 11.67
N LEU A 421 -3.99 -3.91 11.20
CA LEU A 421 -3.97 -3.22 9.91
C LEU A 421 -2.82 -2.23 9.83
N LEU A 422 -2.60 -1.41 10.87
CA LEU A 422 -1.49 -0.45 10.87
C LEU A 422 -0.13 -1.15 10.77
N GLN A 423 0.08 -2.27 11.48
CA GLN A 423 1.32 -3.06 11.34
C GLN A 423 1.50 -3.60 9.92
N ASP A 424 0.43 -4.13 9.34
CA ASP A 424 0.43 -4.70 7.99
C ASP A 424 0.71 -3.62 6.93
N LEU A 425 0.16 -2.41 7.11
CA LEU A 425 0.46 -1.25 6.26
C LEU A 425 1.93 -0.85 6.31
N PHE A 426 2.56 -0.82 7.50
CA PHE A 426 4.00 -0.56 7.59
C PHE A 426 4.84 -1.70 7.00
N SER A 427 4.37 -2.96 7.05
CA SER A 427 5.01 -4.07 6.33
C SER A 427 4.99 -3.82 4.82
N LEU A 428 3.80 -3.61 4.26
CA LEU A 428 3.56 -3.39 2.83
C LEU A 428 4.26 -2.12 2.32
N LEU A 429 4.41 -1.08 3.14
CA LEU A 429 5.15 0.13 2.79
C LEU A 429 6.60 -0.16 2.37
N HIS A 430 7.22 -1.20 2.95
CA HIS A 430 8.62 -1.56 2.68
C HIS A 430 8.79 -2.74 1.72
N THR A 431 7.81 -3.64 1.60
CA THR A 431 7.93 -4.90 0.85
C THR A 431 7.13 -4.94 -0.45
N ALA A 432 6.02 -4.20 -0.55
CA ALA A 432 5.09 -4.31 -1.67
C ALA A 432 5.55 -3.56 -2.93
N SER A 433 4.81 -3.74 -4.03
CA SER A 433 5.05 -3.05 -5.29
C SER A 433 4.89 -1.52 -5.18
N PRO A 434 5.45 -0.72 -6.12
CA PRO A 434 5.26 0.73 -6.11
C PRO A 434 3.80 1.17 -6.17
N ARG A 435 2.93 0.39 -6.83
CA ARG A 435 1.49 0.68 -6.92
C ARG A 435 0.82 0.51 -5.55
N VAL A 436 1.10 -0.59 -4.86
CA VAL A 436 0.59 -0.86 -3.51
C VAL A 436 1.13 0.15 -2.48
N GLN A 437 2.43 0.47 -2.52
CA GLN A 437 3.06 1.45 -1.63
C GLN A 437 2.41 2.84 -1.70
N ARG A 438 1.99 3.30 -2.90
CA ARG A 438 1.24 4.57 -3.04
C ARG A 438 -0.12 4.51 -2.34
N GLN A 439 -0.82 3.38 -2.45
CA GLN A 439 -2.12 3.16 -1.82
C GLN A 439 -1.98 3.14 -0.29
N VAL A 440 -0.99 2.40 0.22
CA VAL A 440 -0.64 2.35 1.65
C VAL A 440 -0.33 3.75 2.18
N THR A 441 0.51 4.52 1.47
CA THR A 441 0.87 5.88 1.90
C THR A 441 -0.34 6.81 1.93
N SER A 442 -1.27 6.67 0.98
CA SER A 442 -2.52 7.43 0.94
C SER A 442 -3.46 7.07 2.10
N LEU A 443 -3.51 5.79 2.46
CA LEU A 443 -4.30 5.31 3.59
C LEU A 443 -3.70 5.77 4.93
N LEU A 444 -2.38 5.66 5.11
CA LEU A 444 -1.68 6.17 6.30
C LEU A 444 -1.93 7.66 6.50
N ARG A 445 -1.87 8.46 5.43
CA ARG A 445 -2.18 9.90 5.47
C ARG A 445 -3.61 10.21 5.98
N ARG A 446 -4.58 9.33 5.69
CA ARG A 446 -5.98 9.50 6.15
C ARG A 446 -6.22 8.96 7.56
N VAL A 447 -5.54 7.88 7.96
CA VAL A 447 -5.79 7.20 9.24
C VAL A 447 -4.96 7.79 10.39
N LEU A 448 -3.71 8.20 10.15
CA LEU A 448 -2.81 8.74 11.18
C LEU A 448 -3.35 9.98 11.95
N PRO A 449 -4.14 10.90 11.37
CA PRO A 449 -4.79 11.96 12.14
C PRO A 449 -5.64 11.46 13.32
N GLU A 450 -6.26 10.28 13.19
CA GLU A 450 -7.10 9.66 14.22
C GLU A 450 -6.29 8.80 15.22
N VAL A 451 -4.98 8.62 15.01
CA VAL A 451 -4.09 7.79 15.83
C VAL A 451 -3.10 8.67 16.59
N THR A 452 -3.05 8.55 17.91
CA THR A 452 -2.07 9.31 18.71
C THR A 452 -0.64 8.78 18.51
N PRO A 453 0.40 9.61 18.61
CA PRO A 453 1.79 9.16 18.47
C PRO A 453 2.18 8.04 19.44
N SER A 454 1.68 8.09 20.68
CA SER A 454 1.92 7.05 21.70
C SER A 454 1.26 5.73 21.33
N ARG A 455 0.06 5.77 20.74
CA ARG A 455 -0.63 4.58 20.24
C ARG A 455 0.16 3.97 19.08
N LEU A 456 0.60 4.77 18.10
CA LEU A 456 1.42 4.26 17.01
C LEU A 456 2.73 3.65 17.53
N ALA A 457 3.42 4.31 18.47
CA ALA A 457 4.65 3.80 19.07
C ALA A 457 4.48 2.37 19.63
N SER A 458 3.37 2.11 20.34
CA SER A 458 3.05 0.76 20.84
C SER A 458 2.84 -0.27 19.73
N ILE A 459 2.29 0.13 18.59
CA ILE A 459 1.97 -0.75 17.45
C ILE A 459 3.25 -1.17 16.72
N ILE A 460 4.17 -0.23 16.49
CA ILE A 460 5.42 -0.49 15.75
C ILE A 460 6.59 -0.92 16.65
N GLY A 461 6.36 -1.07 17.96
CA GLY A 461 7.38 -1.56 18.91
C GLY A 461 8.37 -0.50 19.40
N VAL A 462 8.04 0.79 19.34
CA VAL A 462 8.86 1.89 19.85
C VAL A 462 8.65 2.04 21.35
N LYS A 463 9.74 1.86 22.12
CA LYS A 463 9.71 1.84 23.60
C LYS A 463 9.45 3.21 24.23
N SER A 464 9.99 4.28 23.65
CA SER A 464 9.81 5.64 24.14
C SER A 464 9.79 6.66 23.00
N LEU A 465 8.87 7.62 23.13
CA LEU A 465 8.79 8.79 22.23
C LEU A 465 9.97 9.74 22.51
N PRO A 466 10.33 10.59 21.53
CA PRO A 466 11.35 11.61 21.73
C PRO A 466 10.96 12.57 22.87
N PRO A 467 11.93 13.13 23.62
CA PRO A 467 11.69 14.17 24.63
C PRO A 467 10.86 15.34 24.10
N ALA A 468 10.09 15.99 24.98
CA ALA A 468 9.17 17.06 24.59
C ALA A 468 9.89 18.35 24.12
N ASP A 469 11.10 18.61 24.64
CA ASP A 469 11.96 19.72 24.24
C ASP A 469 13.21 19.20 23.53
N ILE A 470 13.57 19.84 22.42
CA ILE A 470 14.80 19.55 21.66
C ILE A 470 16.04 19.84 22.52
N SER A 471 15.95 20.80 23.44
CA SER A 471 17.04 21.13 24.38
C SER A 471 17.42 19.95 25.27
N ASP A 472 16.44 19.16 25.71
CA ASP A 472 16.71 17.94 26.50
C ASP A 472 17.43 16.86 25.67
N ILE A 473 17.17 16.80 24.36
CA ILE A 473 17.84 15.88 23.43
C ILE A 473 19.32 16.26 23.27
N ILE A 474 19.58 17.57 23.12
CA ILE A 474 20.90 18.17 22.97
C ILE A 474 21.76 17.93 24.22
N HIS A 475 21.18 18.16 25.41
CA HIS A 475 21.88 18.10 26.70
C HIS A 475 21.88 16.72 27.36
N SER A 476 21.20 15.72 26.78
CA SER A 476 21.15 14.37 27.32
C SER A 476 22.54 13.71 27.32
N THR A 477 23.02 13.38 28.53
CA THR A 477 24.28 12.67 28.82
C THR A 477 24.16 11.15 28.78
N GLU A 478 22.96 10.62 28.50
CA GLU A 478 22.76 9.18 28.35
C GLU A 478 23.52 8.68 27.12
N LYS A 479 24.29 7.59 27.29
CA LYS A 479 24.87 6.85 26.16
C LYS A 479 23.72 6.38 25.28
N GLY A 480 23.62 6.91 24.06
CA GLY A 480 22.52 6.60 23.16
C GLY A 480 22.49 5.11 22.82
N ASP A 481 21.34 4.47 23.02
CA ASP A 481 21.11 3.11 22.50
C ASP A 481 21.07 3.17 20.96
N TRP A 482 22.19 2.77 20.35
CA TRP A 482 22.41 2.78 18.91
C TRP A 482 21.36 1.98 18.13
N ASN A 483 20.71 1.00 18.76
CA ASN A 483 19.71 0.12 18.15
C ASN A 483 18.27 0.48 18.53
N LYS A 484 18.04 1.58 19.26
CA LYS A 484 16.68 2.01 19.63
C LYS A 484 15.89 2.45 18.40
N LEU A 485 14.80 1.75 18.10
CA LEU A 485 13.84 2.14 17.06
C LEU A 485 13.10 3.43 17.46
N GLY A 486 13.15 4.44 16.59
CA GLY A 486 12.41 5.69 16.69
C GLY A 486 11.06 5.65 15.98
N ILE A 487 10.16 6.56 16.36
CA ILE A 487 8.78 6.65 15.81
C ILE A 487 8.73 6.96 14.31
N LEU A 488 9.78 7.59 13.75
CA LEU A 488 9.89 7.90 12.32
C LEU A 488 10.78 6.94 11.54
N ASP A 489 11.47 6.00 12.20
CA ASP A 489 12.55 5.23 11.59
C ASP A 489 12.08 4.43 10.37
N MET A 490 10.88 3.85 10.40
CA MET A 490 10.32 3.12 9.25
C MET A 490 10.04 4.06 8.06
N PHE A 491 9.49 5.26 8.31
CA PHE A 491 9.30 6.26 7.25
C PHE A 491 10.63 6.77 6.68
N LEU A 492 11.59 7.09 7.56
CA LEU A 492 12.94 7.51 7.17
C LEU A 492 13.69 6.39 6.44
N GLY A 493 13.44 5.13 6.78
CA GLY A 493 13.97 3.96 6.09
C GLY A 493 13.54 3.92 4.62
N CYS A 494 12.29 4.27 4.30
CA CYS A 494 11.84 4.38 2.90
C CYS A 494 12.54 5.51 2.13
N ILE A 495 12.90 6.60 2.79
CA ILE A 495 13.69 7.69 2.20
C ILE A 495 15.13 7.23 2.00
N ALA A 496 15.73 6.61 3.01
CA ALA A 496 17.09 6.11 3.00
C ALA A 496 17.33 5.07 1.88
N LYS A 497 16.36 4.18 1.64
CA LYS A 497 16.40 3.18 0.54
C LYS A 497 16.45 3.80 -0.87
N ALA A 498 16.02 5.04 -1.02
CA ALA A 498 16.07 5.76 -2.30
C ALA A 498 17.30 6.67 -2.43
N LEU A 499 18.09 6.85 -1.36
CA LEU A 499 19.27 7.71 -1.38
C LEU A 499 20.45 7.05 -2.09
N THR A 500 21.08 7.80 -2.99
CA THR A 500 22.41 7.49 -3.51
C THR A 500 23.45 8.35 -2.77
N VAL A 501 24.37 7.71 -2.04
CA VAL A 501 25.31 8.40 -1.16
C VAL A 501 26.71 8.43 -1.77
N GLN A 502 27.28 9.61 -1.91
CA GLN A 502 28.68 9.81 -2.31
C GLN A 502 29.58 9.93 -1.08
N LEU A 503 30.52 9.01 -0.92
CA LEU A 503 31.47 8.99 0.18
C LEU A 503 32.79 9.62 -0.25
N LYS A 504 33.30 10.53 0.59
CA LYS A 504 34.61 11.16 0.40
C LYS A 504 35.46 10.98 1.66
N ALA A 505 36.57 10.27 1.54
CA ALA A 505 37.56 10.11 2.60
C ALA A 505 38.96 10.41 2.03
N LYS A 506 39.72 11.30 2.67
CA LYS A 506 41.12 11.56 2.28
C LYS A 506 42.00 10.43 2.81
N GLY A 507 42.86 9.84 1.96
CA GLY A 507 43.94 8.94 2.38
C GLY A 507 43.59 7.45 2.53
N THR A 508 42.34 7.01 2.34
CA THR A 508 41.96 5.59 2.49
C THR A 508 41.29 5.06 1.24
N THR A 509 41.88 4.04 0.59
CA THR A 509 41.22 3.25 -0.45
C THR A 509 40.16 2.36 0.20
N ILE A 510 38.88 2.64 -0.07
CA ILE A 510 37.78 1.76 0.32
C ILE A 510 37.68 0.65 -0.74
N THR A 511 38.19 -0.54 -0.43
CA THR A 511 38.00 -1.73 -1.27
C THR A 511 36.53 -2.16 -1.22
N GLY A 512 35.81 -2.01 -2.34
CA GLY A 512 34.48 -2.59 -2.49
C GLY A 512 34.53 -4.12 -2.53
N THR A 513 33.43 -4.76 -2.13
CA THR A 513 33.23 -6.22 -2.10
C THR A 513 33.25 -6.92 -3.47
N ALA A 514 33.57 -6.21 -4.56
CA ALA A 514 33.65 -6.74 -5.92
C ALA A 514 35.09 -6.75 -6.52
N GLY A 515 36.13 -6.49 -5.72
CA GLY A 515 37.52 -6.65 -6.18
C GLY A 515 38.02 -5.63 -7.22
N THR A 516 37.27 -4.56 -7.50
CA THR A 516 37.69 -3.49 -8.40
C THR A 516 38.36 -2.35 -7.63
N THR A 517 39.66 -2.13 -7.88
CA THR A 517 40.44 -1.03 -7.33
C THR A 517 40.08 0.27 -8.06
N VAL A 518 39.32 1.16 -7.41
CA VAL A 518 39.14 2.54 -7.87
C VAL A 518 40.19 3.42 -7.19
N GLY A 519 40.94 4.20 -7.97
CA GLY A 519 41.95 5.13 -7.48
C GLY A 519 41.39 6.22 -6.55
N LYS A 520 42.28 7.06 -5.99
CA LYS A 520 41.93 8.21 -5.14
C LYS A 520 40.66 8.93 -5.65
N GLY A 521 39.51 8.77 -4.98
CA GLY A 521 38.25 9.30 -5.51
C GLY A 521 37.00 8.94 -4.72
N VAL A 522 35.96 9.76 -4.94
CA VAL A 522 34.61 9.65 -4.35
C VAL A 522 33.98 8.29 -4.69
N THR A 523 33.44 7.59 -3.70
CA THR A 523 32.79 6.27 -3.89
C THR A 523 31.26 6.43 -3.79
N THR A 524 30.51 5.97 -4.79
CA THR A 524 29.04 5.98 -4.73
C THR A 524 28.54 4.68 -4.08
N VAL A 525 27.71 4.81 -3.05
CA VAL A 525 27.15 3.69 -2.27
C VAL A 525 25.64 3.84 -2.17
N THR A 526 24.94 2.72 -2.27
CA THR A 526 23.49 2.64 -2.02
C THR A 526 23.22 1.72 -0.84
N LEU A 527 22.08 1.92 -0.19
CA LEU A 527 21.69 1.17 0.99
C LEU A 527 21.62 -0.36 0.74
N PRO A 528 21.07 -0.86 -0.40
CA PRO A 528 21.13 -2.28 -0.78
C PRO A 528 22.55 -2.86 -0.81
N MET A 529 23.56 -2.11 -1.28
CA MET A 529 24.94 -2.59 -1.37
C MET A 529 25.54 -2.92 -0.01
N ILE A 530 25.03 -2.31 1.07
CA ILE A 530 25.53 -2.47 2.44
C ILE A 530 24.66 -3.45 3.24
N PHE A 531 23.33 -3.32 3.17
CA PHE A 531 22.39 -4.04 4.06
C PHE A 531 21.83 -5.35 3.47
N ASN A 532 22.02 -5.63 2.18
CA ASN A 532 21.62 -6.92 1.60
C ASN A 532 22.70 -8.01 1.75
N SER A 533 23.94 -7.65 2.12
CA SER A 533 25.01 -8.63 2.31
C SER A 533 24.84 -9.41 3.61
N SER A 534 24.95 -10.73 3.52
CA SER A 534 24.79 -11.73 4.59
C SER A 534 25.80 -11.62 5.75
N TYR A 535 26.79 -10.71 5.68
CA TYR A 535 27.85 -10.54 6.67
C TYR A 535 27.48 -9.64 7.88
N LEU A 536 26.45 -8.79 7.79
CA LEU A 536 26.07 -7.86 8.87
C LEU A 536 24.90 -8.43 9.71
N ARG A 537 25.28 -9.10 10.80
CA ARG A 537 24.49 -9.54 11.98
C ARG A 537 23.12 -10.21 11.71
N ARG A 538 23.03 -11.51 11.99
CA ARG A 538 21.77 -12.20 12.33
C ARG A 538 21.16 -11.57 13.59
N GLY A 539 20.12 -10.79 13.42
CA GLY A 539 19.24 -10.28 14.48
C GLY A 539 18.02 -9.62 13.82
N GLU A 540 16.82 -9.92 14.31
CA GLU A 540 15.52 -9.58 13.70
C GLU A 540 15.21 -8.06 13.55
N SER A 541 16.11 -7.13 13.89
CA SER A 541 15.69 -5.75 14.18
C SER A 541 15.55 -4.80 12.98
N HIS A 542 16.15 -5.04 11.82
CA HIS A 542 16.22 -4.03 10.73
C HIS A 542 15.84 -4.54 9.32
N TRP A 543 14.94 -5.52 9.20
CA TRP A 543 14.46 -6.00 7.89
C TRP A 543 13.97 -4.84 6.99
N TRP A 544 13.34 -3.83 7.60
CA TRP A 544 12.83 -2.63 6.94
C TRP A 544 13.93 -1.71 6.37
N MET A 545 15.22 -1.99 6.62
CA MET A 545 16.39 -1.35 6.01
C MET A 545 17.02 -2.19 4.88
N LYS A 546 16.33 -3.19 4.33
CA LYS A 546 16.82 -3.94 3.15
C LYS A 546 16.07 -3.57 1.88
N GLY A 547 16.66 -3.85 0.72
CA GLY A 547 16.07 -3.54 -0.59
C GLY A 547 16.09 -2.05 -0.94
N SER A 548 15.48 -1.68 -2.06
CA SER A 548 15.40 -0.32 -2.58
C SER A 548 13.96 0.20 -2.62
N THR A 549 13.80 1.51 -2.64
CA THR A 549 12.49 2.19 -2.78
C THR A 549 12.55 3.13 -3.97
N PRO A 550 11.53 3.17 -4.85
CA PRO A 550 11.50 4.12 -5.97
C PRO A 550 11.43 5.57 -5.46
N THR A 551 12.13 6.48 -6.14
CA THR A 551 12.19 7.91 -5.76
C THR A 551 10.82 8.55 -5.60
N GLN A 552 9.86 8.21 -6.47
CA GLN A 552 8.48 8.71 -6.42
C GLN A 552 7.77 8.37 -5.10
N ILE A 553 8.04 7.20 -4.51
CA ILE A 553 7.43 6.79 -3.23
C ILE A 553 8.06 7.61 -2.11
N SER A 554 9.38 7.76 -2.11
CA SER A 554 10.10 8.56 -1.12
C SER A 554 9.70 10.04 -1.17
N GLU A 555 9.41 10.60 -2.34
CA GLU A 555 8.86 11.97 -2.47
C GLU A 555 7.50 12.12 -1.76
N ILE A 556 6.60 11.14 -1.90
CA ILE A 556 5.29 11.15 -1.22
C ILE A 556 5.47 11.03 0.30
N ILE A 557 6.42 10.20 0.75
CA ILE A 557 6.74 10.03 2.19
C ILE A 557 7.39 11.29 2.76
N ILE A 558 8.34 11.93 2.06
CA ILE A 558 8.93 13.22 2.44
C ILE A 558 7.82 14.25 2.63
N LYS A 559 6.85 14.31 1.70
CA LYS A 559 5.70 15.20 1.82
C LYS A 559 4.85 14.86 3.04
N LEU A 560 4.58 13.59 3.31
CA LEU A 560 3.83 13.16 4.51
C LEU A 560 4.52 13.58 5.81
N ILE A 561 5.83 13.35 5.94
CA ILE A 561 6.59 13.75 7.15
C ILE A 561 6.60 15.27 7.30
N LYS A 562 6.75 16.04 6.22
CA LYS A 562 6.67 17.51 6.25
C LYS A 562 5.28 17.99 6.69
N ASP A 563 4.20 17.36 6.20
CA ASP A 563 2.84 17.65 6.63
C ASP A 563 2.61 17.30 8.12
N MET A 564 3.21 16.21 8.60
CA MET A 564 3.21 15.86 10.02
C MET A 564 3.93 16.93 10.86
N ALA A 565 5.14 17.34 10.46
CA ALA A 565 5.93 18.36 11.15
C ALA A 565 5.26 19.75 11.13
N ALA A 566 4.57 20.11 10.04
CA ALA A 566 3.82 21.36 9.91
C ALA A 566 2.51 21.39 10.73
N GLY A 567 2.08 20.25 11.28
CA GLY A 567 0.84 20.16 12.05
C GLY A 567 -0.43 19.95 11.23
N HIS A 568 -0.32 19.58 9.94
CA HIS A 568 -1.48 19.27 9.09
C HIS A 568 -2.22 17.99 9.52
N LEU A 569 -1.59 17.11 10.30
CA LEU A 569 -2.25 15.95 10.90
C LEU A 569 -2.83 16.31 12.28
N SER A 570 -1.97 16.68 13.22
CA SER A 570 -2.35 17.20 14.54
C SER A 570 -1.16 17.90 15.20
N GLU A 571 -1.42 18.73 16.21
CA GLU A 571 -0.37 19.41 16.99
C GLU A 571 0.54 18.40 17.73
N ALA A 572 -0.04 17.30 18.22
CA ALA A 572 0.72 16.22 18.85
C ALA A 572 1.70 15.56 17.87
N TRP A 573 1.26 15.32 16.62
CA TRP A 573 2.12 14.81 15.57
C TRP A 573 3.22 15.81 15.18
N SER A 574 2.92 17.11 15.11
CA SER A 574 3.93 18.14 14.82
C SER A 574 5.08 18.10 15.82
N ARG A 575 4.76 18.17 17.12
CA ARG A 575 5.76 18.17 18.19
C ARG A 575 6.62 16.91 18.17
N VAL A 576 5.99 15.73 18.12
CA VAL A 576 6.71 14.45 18.12
C VAL A 576 7.56 14.27 16.86
N THR A 577 7.05 14.68 15.69
CA THR A 577 7.77 14.55 14.42
C THR A 577 9.01 15.43 14.41
N LYS A 578 8.88 16.71 14.79
CA LYS A 578 10.03 17.64 14.88
C LYS A 578 11.11 17.13 15.83
N ASN A 579 10.70 16.66 17.01
CA ASN A 579 11.63 16.15 18.01
C ASN A 579 12.30 14.84 17.57
N ALA A 580 11.59 13.96 16.84
CA ALA A 580 12.16 12.74 16.27
C ALA A 580 13.18 13.02 15.15
N ILE A 581 12.93 14.02 14.30
CA ILE A 581 13.89 14.49 13.28
C ILE A 581 15.17 14.98 13.98
N ALA A 582 15.02 15.82 15.01
CA ALA A 582 16.13 16.32 15.81
C ALA A 582 16.92 15.20 16.52
N GLU A 583 16.24 14.25 17.17
CA GLU A 583 16.85 13.08 17.83
C GLU A 583 17.72 12.27 16.85
N THR A 584 17.23 12.06 15.64
CA THR A 584 17.93 11.30 14.59
C THR A 584 19.20 12.02 14.12
N ILE A 585 19.16 13.35 13.96
CA ILE A 585 20.33 14.14 13.54
C ILE A 585 21.35 14.24 14.68
N ILE A 586 20.91 14.50 15.91
CA ILE A 586 21.77 14.57 17.11
C ILE A 586 22.43 13.23 17.40
N ALA A 587 21.81 12.10 17.06
CA ALA A 587 22.41 10.78 17.26
C ALA A 587 23.80 10.64 16.60
N LEU A 588 24.08 11.38 15.52
CA LEU A 588 25.42 11.42 14.91
C LEU A 588 26.49 12.03 15.83
N THR A 589 26.13 13.02 16.66
CA THR A 589 27.07 13.65 17.62
C THR A 589 27.52 12.69 18.70
N LYS A 590 26.62 11.78 19.10
CA LYS A 590 26.86 10.83 20.19
C LYS A 590 27.66 9.60 19.72
N MET A 591 27.93 9.46 18.41
CA MET A 591 28.53 8.26 17.81
C MET A 591 29.87 7.94 18.45
N GLU A 592 30.03 6.70 18.92
CA GLU A 592 31.27 6.23 19.53
C GLU A 592 32.41 6.25 18.51
N GLU A 593 33.63 6.54 18.99
CA GLU A 593 34.81 6.76 18.14
C GLU A 593 35.11 5.58 17.21
N GLU A 594 34.84 4.36 17.67
CA GLU A 594 35.02 3.13 16.90
C GLU A 594 34.12 3.01 15.65
N PHE A 595 33.00 3.73 15.60
CA PHE A 595 32.09 3.76 14.45
C PHE A 595 32.29 4.99 13.54
N ARG A 596 33.19 5.92 13.89
CA ARG A 596 33.46 7.15 13.11
C ARG A 596 34.32 6.90 11.86
N SER A 597 34.89 5.69 11.70
CA SER A 597 35.62 5.32 10.49
C SER A 597 34.67 5.12 9.30
N PRO A 598 35.07 5.47 8.05
CA PRO A 598 34.18 5.41 6.89
C PRO A 598 33.48 4.07 6.70
N VAL A 599 34.23 2.97 6.79
CA VAL A 599 33.73 1.60 6.57
C VAL A 599 32.72 1.17 7.65
N ARG A 600 32.95 1.55 8.91
CA ARG A 600 32.05 1.18 10.01
C ARG A 600 30.84 2.11 10.09
N CYS A 601 31.01 3.40 9.80
CA CYS A 601 29.95 4.39 9.87
C CYS A 601 28.83 4.09 8.86
N ILE A 602 29.17 3.72 7.63
CA ILE A 602 28.19 3.39 6.58
C ILE A 602 27.39 2.13 6.85
N ALA A 603 27.91 1.23 7.68
CA ALA A 603 27.23 0.02 8.13
C ALA A 603 26.24 0.30 9.28
N THR A 604 26.16 1.53 9.80
CA THR A 604 25.21 1.91 10.85
C THR A 604 23.89 2.41 10.25
N THR A 605 22.76 2.00 10.82
CA THR A 605 21.43 2.53 10.41
C THR A 605 21.30 4.03 10.71
N ARG A 606 21.96 4.52 11.76
CA ARG A 606 21.90 5.93 12.19
C ARG A 606 22.42 6.91 11.15
N LEU A 607 23.49 6.59 10.42
CA LEU A 607 23.97 7.44 9.33
C LEU A 607 22.87 7.62 8.27
N TRP A 608 22.27 6.52 7.82
CA TRP A 608 21.24 6.53 6.80
C TRP A 608 19.95 7.22 7.24
N LEU A 609 19.52 6.99 8.49
CA LEU A 609 18.38 7.68 9.08
C LEU A 609 18.65 9.18 9.22
N ALA A 610 19.87 9.59 9.61
CA ALA A 610 20.24 11.00 9.69
C ALA A 610 20.25 11.66 8.31
N LEU A 611 20.79 10.99 7.29
CA LEU A 611 20.73 11.48 5.90
C LEU A 611 19.28 11.61 5.41
N ALA A 612 18.41 10.65 5.72
CA ALA A 612 16.98 10.74 5.42
C ALA A 612 16.31 11.90 6.17
N SER A 613 16.68 12.14 7.44
CA SER A 613 16.18 13.27 8.24
C SER A 613 16.60 14.62 7.65
N LEU A 614 17.78 14.73 7.02
CA LEU A 614 18.19 15.94 6.32
C LEU A 614 17.28 16.26 5.11
N CYS A 615 16.63 15.26 4.49
CA CYS A 615 15.66 15.49 3.41
C CYS A 615 14.32 16.09 3.89
N VAL A 616 14.00 15.95 5.19
CA VAL A 616 12.77 16.45 5.82
C VAL A 616 13.02 17.58 6.81
N LEU A 617 14.23 18.13 6.80
CA LEU A 617 14.65 19.24 7.65
C LEU A 617 13.79 20.49 7.35
N ASP A 618 13.56 21.29 8.41
CA ASP A 618 12.78 22.53 8.40
C ASP A 618 13.54 23.61 9.17
N GLN A 619 13.21 24.89 8.95
CA GLN A 619 13.95 26.03 9.50
C GLN A 619 13.99 26.03 11.05
N ASP A 620 12.89 25.62 11.71
CA ASP A 620 12.81 25.49 13.17
C ASP A 620 13.86 24.52 13.74
N HIS A 621 14.26 23.49 12.97
CA HIS A 621 15.34 22.59 13.37
C HIS A 621 16.72 23.25 13.25
N VAL A 622 16.95 24.04 12.19
CA VAL A 622 18.20 24.76 11.96
C VAL A 622 18.48 25.69 13.14
N ASP A 623 17.50 26.51 13.50
CA ASP A 623 17.63 27.51 14.56
C ASP A 623 17.89 26.84 15.92
N ARG A 624 17.17 25.75 16.24
CA ARG A 624 17.30 25.10 17.56
C ARG A 624 18.50 24.18 17.69
N LEU A 625 18.91 23.46 16.63
CA LEU A 625 20.05 22.55 16.68
C LEU A 625 21.37 23.29 16.65
N SER A 626 21.47 24.38 15.88
CA SER A 626 22.68 25.19 15.77
C SER A 626 22.87 26.15 16.95
N SER A 627 21.80 26.58 17.63
CA SER A 627 21.88 27.52 18.78
C SER A 627 21.62 26.87 20.16
N GLY A 628 21.04 25.67 20.23
CA GLY A 628 20.47 25.10 21.46
C GLY A 628 21.46 24.61 22.53
N ARG A 629 22.76 24.46 22.23
CA ARG A 629 23.75 24.01 23.23
C ARG A 629 24.13 25.07 24.28
N TRP A 630 23.81 26.35 24.06
CA TRP A 630 24.15 27.45 24.98
C TRP A 630 22.96 27.94 25.84
N MET A 631 21.77 27.40 25.60
CA MET A 631 20.57 27.65 26.40
C MET A 631 20.52 26.62 27.53
N GLY A 632 20.59 27.09 28.79
CA GLY A 632 20.47 26.23 29.98
C GLY A 632 19.03 25.78 30.22
N LYS A 633 18.84 24.71 31.00
CA LYS A 633 17.53 24.12 31.36
C LYS A 633 16.55 25.09 32.01
N ASP A 634 17.05 26.16 32.65
CA ASP A 634 16.25 27.15 33.38
C ASP A 634 16.03 28.46 32.58
N GLY A 635 16.36 28.49 31.28
CA GLY A 635 16.33 29.72 30.47
C GLY A 635 17.44 30.73 30.84
N GLN A 636 18.30 30.40 31.80
CA GLN A 636 19.54 31.14 32.05
C GLN A 636 20.57 30.75 30.99
N GLN A 637 21.03 31.75 30.24
CA GLN A 637 22.21 31.61 29.36
C GLN A 637 23.37 31.06 30.18
N LYS A 638 23.90 29.89 29.80
CA LYS A 638 25.29 29.57 30.18
C LYS A 638 26.12 30.59 29.41
N GLN A 639 26.67 31.59 30.10
CA GLN A 639 27.44 32.66 29.45
C GLN A 639 28.52 32.03 28.58
N MET A 640 28.36 32.19 27.27
CA MET A 640 29.40 31.86 26.31
C MET A 640 30.60 32.75 26.68
N PRO A 641 31.81 32.19 26.87
CA PRO A 641 32.97 33.02 27.18
C PRO A 641 33.11 34.05 26.05
N MET A 642 33.15 35.33 26.41
CA MET A 642 33.27 36.41 25.42
C MET A 642 34.73 36.61 25.06
N CYS A 643 34.98 37.18 23.88
CA CYS A 643 36.33 37.47 23.45
C CYS A 643 36.93 38.57 24.35
N ASP A 644 37.98 38.25 25.08
CA ASP A 644 38.70 39.17 25.98
C ASP A 644 39.37 40.33 25.21
N ASN A 645 39.44 40.26 23.87
CA ASN A 645 39.97 41.31 23.00
C ASN A 645 38.87 42.21 22.40
N HIS A 646 37.59 41.95 22.70
CA HIS A 646 36.45 42.78 22.33
C HIS A 646 35.73 43.26 23.60
N ASP A 647 35.64 44.59 23.78
CA ASP A 647 34.87 45.20 24.88
C ASP A 647 33.38 45.38 24.52
N ASP A 648 32.87 44.67 23.51
CA ASP A 648 31.49 44.80 23.03
C ASP A 648 30.48 43.97 23.85
N GLY A 649 30.95 42.97 24.62
CA GLY A 649 30.07 42.07 25.36
C GLY A 649 29.15 41.23 24.48
N GLU A 650 29.42 41.14 23.17
CA GLU A 650 28.61 40.43 22.16
C GLU A 650 29.44 39.43 21.33
N THR A 651 30.76 39.64 21.21
CA THR A 651 31.65 38.76 20.45
C THR A 651 32.03 37.52 21.27
N ALA A 652 31.61 36.34 20.80
CA ALA A 652 31.90 35.05 21.41
C ALA A 652 33.37 34.63 21.25
N ALA A 653 33.97 34.08 22.31
CA ALA A 653 35.24 33.39 22.22
C ALA A 653 35.05 31.91 21.88
N ILE A 654 35.92 31.43 21.00
CA ILE A 654 35.94 30.06 20.49
C ILE A 654 37.26 29.34 20.81
N ILE A 655 38.30 30.13 21.11
CA ILE A 655 39.66 29.66 21.35
C ILE A 655 40.13 30.17 22.70
N LEU A 656 40.54 29.26 23.58
CA LEU A 656 41.30 29.59 24.76
C LEU A 656 42.79 29.61 24.41
N CYS A 657 43.38 30.79 24.43
CA CYS A 657 44.83 30.95 24.41
C CYS A 657 45.35 31.01 25.85
N ASN A 658 46.36 30.19 26.17
CA ASN A 658 46.97 30.17 27.49
C ASN A 658 47.65 31.49 27.91
N VAL A 659 47.88 32.41 26.97
CA VAL A 659 48.51 33.71 27.22
C VAL A 659 47.59 34.88 26.84
N CYS A 660 46.85 34.79 25.74
CA CYS A 660 46.01 35.88 25.24
C CYS A 660 44.56 35.83 25.71
N GLY A 661 44.18 34.83 26.52
CA GLY A 661 42.82 34.70 27.04
C GLY A 661 41.85 34.05 26.05
N ASN A 662 40.56 34.29 26.26
CA ASN A 662 39.46 33.81 25.44
C ASN A 662 39.36 34.67 24.18
N LEU A 663 39.49 34.06 23.00
CA LEU A 663 39.53 34.78 21.73
C LEU A 663 38.45 34.27 20.77
N CYS A 664 37.83 35.18 20.04
CA CYS A 664 37.05 34.83 18.85
C CYS A 664 38.00 34.40 17.72
N THR A 665 37.44 33.83 16.65
CA THR A 665 38.20 33.35 15.49
C THR A 665 39.10 34.41 14.91
N ASP A 666 38.60 35.65 14.84
CA ASP A 666 39.32 36.77 14.25
C ASP A 666 40.39 37.30 15.20
N CYS A 667 40.13 37.43 16.49
CA CYS A 667 41.17 37.86 17.45
C CYS A 667 42.28 36.82 17.62
N ASP A 668 41.96 35.52 17.61
CA ASP A 668 42.98 34.48 17.52
C ASP A 668 43.85 34.67 16.27
N ARG A 669 43.20 34.90 15.13
CA ARG A 669 43.88 35.11 13.86
C ARG A 669 44.79 36.34 13.92
N PHE A 670 44.29 37.48 14.37
CA PHE A 670 45.03 38.75 14.30
C PHE A 670 46.12 38.85 15.38
N LEU A 671 45.85 38.45 16.62
CA LEU A 671 46.81 38.53 17.72
C LEU A 671 47.98 37.55 17.57
N HIS A 672 47.77 36.42 16.89
CA HIS A 672 48.79 35.39 16.70
C HIS A 672 49.51 35.45 15.34
N LEU A 673 49.31 36.53 14.56
CA LEU A 673 50.12 36.82 13.35
C LEU A 673 51.57 37.21 13.71
N HIS A 674 51.80 37.82 14.88
CA HIS A 674 53.10 38.35 15.26
C HIS A 674 54.07 37.24 15.70
N ARG A 675 55.35 37.33 15.32
CA ARG A 675 56.39 36.31 15.58
C ARG A 675 56.54 35.90 17.06
N ARG A 676 56.20 36.81 17.98
CA ARG A 676 56.31 36.61 19.45
C ARG A 676 55.12 35.85 20.04
N THR A 677 53.95 35.95 19.44
CA THR A 677 52.69 35.38 19.93
C THR A 677 52.30 34.11 19.18
N LYS A 678 52.85 33.89 17.98
CA LYS A 678 52.58 32.72 17.13
C LYS A 678 52.78 31.35 17.82
N THR A 679 53.61 31.27 18.85
CA THR A 679 53.92 30.03 19.60
C THR A 679 53.03 29.82 20.83
N HIS A 680 52.05 30.68 21.08
CA HIS A 680 51.12 30.48 22.19
C HIS A 680 50.34 29.17 22.05
N GLN A 681 50.07 28.51 23.17
CA GLN A 681 49.31 27.27 23.20
C GLN A 681 47.82 27.63 23.20
N ARG A 682 47.12 27.11 22.20
CA ARG A 682 45.73 27.47 21.91
C ARG A 682 44.90 26.20 21.86
N GLN A 683 43.75 26.24 22.49
CA GLN A 683 42.81 25.14 22.56
C GLN A 683 41.43 25.64 22.22
N VAL A 684 40.73 24.97 21.30
CA VAL A 684 39.32 25.24 21.02
C VAL A 684 38.51 24.74 22.23
N PHE A 685 37.46 25.45 22.61
CA PHE A 685 36.60 24.98 23.70
C PHE A 685 36.01 23.61 23.34
N LYS A 686 36.04 22.66 24.29
CA LYS A 686 35.58 21.29 24.09
C LYS A 686 34.10 21.25 23.68
N GLU A 687 33.34 22.20 24.20
CA GLU A 687 31.93 22.44 23.92
C GLU A 687 31.67 22.79 22.44
N GLU A 688 32.64 23.41 21.78
CA GLU A 688 32.58 23.81 20.36
C GLU A 688 33.15 22.74 19.43
N GLU A 689 34.18 21.98 19.86
CA GLU A 689 34.63 20.79 19.14
C GLU A 689 33.51 19.74 19.00
N GLU A 690 32.60 19.64 19.98
CA GLU A 690 31.46 18.72 19.97
C GLU A 690 30.16 19.34 19.40
N ALA A 691 30.18 20.60 18.95
CA ALA A 691 28.99 21.28 18.45
C ALA A 691 28.59 20.76 17.06
N ILE A 692 27.28 20.57 16.87
CA ILE A 692 26.68 20.27 15.57
C ILE A 692 26.22 21.56 14.92
N LYS A 693 26.65 21.81 13.69
CA LYS A 693 26.09 22.89 12.89
C LYS A 693 25.15 22.29 11.85
N VAL A 694 23.89 22.71 11.88
CA VAL A 694 22.86 22.27 10.94
C VAL A 694 22.43 23.47 10.11
N ASP A 695 22.41 23.31 8.79
CA ASP A 695 22.04 24.36 7.85
C ASP A 695 21.03 23.81 6.82
N LEU A 696 20.12 24.65 6.32
CA LEU A 696 19.15 24.30 5.28
C LEU A 696 19.21 25.32 4.14
N HIS A 697 19.62 24.88 2.96
CA HIS A 697 19.70 25.74 1.77
C HIS A 697 18.90 25.11 0.62
N GLU A 698 17.81 25.77 0.21
CA GLU A 698 16.97 25.41 -0.95
C GLU A 698 16.50 23.94 -1.03
N GLY A 699 16.30 23.30 0.13
CA GLY A 699 15.84 21.92 0.25
C GLY A 699 16.96 20.87 0.40
N CYS A 700 18.22 21.34 0.47
CA CYS A 700 19.38 20.56 0.86
C CYS A 700 19.68 20.78 2.35
N GLY A 701 19.41 19.76 3.16
CA GLY A 701 19.77 19.75 4.57
C GLY A 701 21.24 19.36 4.74
N ARG A 702 21.95 20.08 5.62
CA ARG A 702 23.37 19.85 5.90
C ARG A 702 23.62 19.74 7.38
N THR A 703 24.57 18.91 7.74
CA THR A 703 25.09 18.82 9.09
C THR A 703 26.61 18.73 9.06
N LYS A 704 27.26 19.48 9.94
CA LYS A 704 28.71 19.59 10.06
C LYS A 704 29.09 19.29 11.51
N LEU A 705 29.89 18.25 11.66
CA LEU A 705 30.59 17.84 12.88
C LEU A 705 32.10 18.04 12.65
N PHE A 706 32.87 17.98 13.72
CA PHE A 706 34.32 18.11 13.61
C PHE A 706 34.97 16.99 12.74
N TRP A 707 34.39 15.78 12.75
CA TRP A 707 34.90 14.60 12.03
C TRP A 707 34.08 14.24 10.78
N LEU A 708 32.92 14.84 10.58
CA LEU A 708 31.95 14.45 9.54
C LEU A 708 31.26 15.67 8.94
N MET A 709 31.12 15.71 7.63
CA MET A 709 30.18 16.60 6.96
C MET A 709 29.21 15.75 6.16
N ALA A 710 27.91 15.92 6.39
CA ALA A 710 26.87 15.18 5.68
C ALA A 710 25.83 16.14 5.11
N LEU A 711 25.39 15.88 3.89
CA LEU A 711 24.37 16.65 3.19
C LEU A 711 23.45 15.71 2.42
N ALA A 712 22.16 16.06 2.35
CA ALA A 712 21.19 15.33 1.57
C ALA A 712 20.23 16.30 0.88
N ASP A 713 19.98 16.06 -0.41
CA ASP A 713 19.01 16.81 -1.19
C ASP A 713 17.70 16.01 -1.37
N SER A 714 16.61 16.63 -0.94
CA SER A 714 15.27 16.03 -0.96
C SER A 714 14.67 15.89 -2.37
N LYS A 715 15.19 16.63 -3.37
CA LYS A 715 14.65 16.61 -4.75
C LYS A 715 15.36 15.60 -5.64
N THR A 716 16.67 15.45 -5.51
CA THR A 716 17.47 14.55 -6.34
C THR A 716 17.72 13.19 -5.69
N MET A 717 17.36 13.03 -4.41
CA MET A 717 17.65 11.84 -3.60
C MET A 717 19.14 11.50 -3.57
N LYS A 718 19.99 12.52 -3.68
CA LYS A 718 21.44 12.40 -3.58
C LYS A 718 21.91 12.93 -2.24
N ALA A 719 22.85 12.20 -1.64
CA ALA A 719 23.50 12.59 -0.41
C ALA A 719 25.02 12.47 -0.56
N MET A 720 25.75 13.23 0.25
CA MET A 720 27.20 13.10 0.36
C MET A 720 27.59 13.04 1.83
N VAL A 721 28.62 12.23 2.11
CA VAL A 721 29.27 12.15 3.42
C VAL A 721 30.77 12.29 3.23
N GLU A 722 31.35 13.34 3.79
CA GLU A 722 32.79 13.60 3.83
C GLU A 722 33.33 13.37 5.25
N PHE A 723 34.28 12.44 5.38
CA PHE A 723 34.98 12.16 6.63
C PHE A 723 36.24 13.02 6.73
N ARG A 724 36.40 13.72 7.85
CA ARG A 724 37.53 14.62 8.14
C ARG A 724 38.56 13.90 9.01
N GLU A 725 39.85 14.01 8.70
CA GLU A 725 40.92 13.41 9.49
C GLU A 725 41.08 14.11 10.86
N HIS A 726 41.24 13.30 11.91
CA HIS A 726 41.71 13.73 13.22
C HIS A 726 43.19 14.11 13.13
N THR A 727 43.48 15.34 12.70
CA THR A 727 44.79 15.93 13.01
C THR A 727 44.56 17.00 14.06
N GLY A 728 44.82 16.63 15.31
CA GLY A 728 44.90 17.58 16.40
C GLY A 728 45.92 18.66 16.06
N LYS A 729 45.42 19.84 15.67
CA LYS A 729 46.00 21.19 15.73
C LYS A 729 45.35 22.07 14.65
N PRO A 730 44.46 23.02 15.01
CA PRO A 730 44.17 24.14 14.13
C PRO A 730 45.40 25.05 14.10
N THR A 731 46.26 24.89 13.10
CA THR A 731 47.34 25.85 12.83
C THR A 731 46.95 26.71 11.65
N THR A 732 46.41 27.89 12.01
CA THR A 732 46.45 29.19 11.32
C THR A 732 46.59 29.17 9.79
N SER A 733 45.61 29.82 9.15
CA SER A 733 45.69 30.33 7.79
C SER A 733 47.02 31.06 7.50
N SER A 734 47.86 30.45 6.68
CA SER A 734 48.85 31.14 5.86
C SER A 734 48.97 30.41 4.53
N SER A 735 48.51 31.05 3.46
CA SER A 735 49.04 31.08 2.08
C SER A 735 49.67 29.84 1.40
N GLU A 736 49.47 28.61 1.89
CA GLU A 736 50.13 27.39 1.37
C GLU A 736 49.15 26.24 1.02
N ALA A 737 47.84 26.49 1.03
CA ALA A 737 46.86 25.51 0.56
C ALA A 737 46.44 25.83 -0.87
N CYS A 738 46.33 24.81 -1.72
CA CYS A 738 45.80 24.96 -3.08
C CYS A 738 44.40 25.57 -3.04
N ARG A 739 44.17 26.61 -3.85
CA ARG A 739 42.88 27.31 -4.00
C ARG A 739 41.67 26.39 -4.21
N PHE A 740 41.86 25.29 -4.94
CA PHE A 740 40.77 24.40 -5.38
C PHE A 740 40.65 23.15 -4.50
N CYS A 741 41.72 22.35 -4.41
CA CYS A 741 41.68 21.08 -3.67
C CYS A 741 42.03 21.19 -2.17
N GLY A 742 42.52 22.35 -1.72
CA GLY A 742 42.90 22.59 -0.33
C GLY A 742 44.14 21.82 0.16
N SER A 743 44.85 21.10 -0.73
CA SER A 743 46.04 20.32 -0.37
C SER A 743 47.24 21.21 -0.04
N ARG A 744 48.02 20.80 0.96
CA ARG A 744 49.22 21.50 1.50
C ARG A 744 50.56 20.84 1.10
N SER A 745 50.58 19.98 0.07
CA SER A 745 51.75 19.17 -0.26
C SER A 745 52.96 20.03 -0.66
N GLY A 746 54.11 19.77 -0.04
CA GLY A 746 55.38 20.52 -0.13
C GLY A 746 56.13 20.44 -1.46
N THR A 747 55.44 20.52 -2.59
CA THR A 747 56.02 20.74 -3.92
C THR A 747 55.73 22.17 -4.33
N GLU A 748 56.78 22.87 -4.79
CA GLU A 748 56.80 24.30 -5.16
C GLU A 748 55.47 24.79 -5.76
N LEU A 749 54.68 25.48 -4.94
CA LEU A 749 53.55 26.27 -5.42
C LEU A 749 54.13 27.33 -6.35
N SER A 750 53.81 27.25 -7.65
CA SER A 750 54.24 28.28 -8.61
C SER A 750 53.78 29.65 -8.12
N ALA A 751 54.66 30.65 -8.23
CA ALA A 751 54.50 32.02 -7.71
C ALA A 751 53.30 32.80 -8.29
N VAL A 752 52.51 32.18 -9.18
CA VAL A 752 51.28 32.71 -9.76
C VAL A 752 50.09 31.91 -9.22
N GLY A 753 49.53 32.34 -8.08
CA GLY A 753 48.12 32.06 -7.74
C GLY A 753 47.79 30.90 -6.80
N SER A 754 48.71 30.40 -5.96
CA SER A 754 48.39 29.42 -4.88
C SER A 754 47.63 28.16 -5.36
N VAL A 755 48.07 27.55 -6.47
CA VAL A 755 47.48 26.33 -7.05
C VAL A 755 48.51 25.20 -7.09
N CYS A 756 48.14 23.98 -6.68
CA CYS A 756 49.04 22.81 -6.71
C CYS A 756 49.24 22.27 -8.13
N SER A 757 50.24 21.41 -8.33
CA SER A 757 50.59 20.77 -9.62
C SER A 757 49.58 19.73 -10.13
N ASP A 758 48.44 19.57 -9.45
CA ASP A 758 47.36 18.67 -9.89
C ASP A 758 46.75 19.16 -11.21
N ALA A 759 46.56 18.26 -12.17
CA ALA A 759 46.14 18.61 -13.53
C ALA A 759 44.80 19.34 -13.56
N ASP A 760 43.83 18.92 -12.73
CA ASP A 760 42.50 19.54 -12.68
C ASP A 760 42.59 20.95 -12.07
N CYS A 761 43.38 21.09 -11.00
CA CYS A 761 43.62 22.39 -10.37
C CYS A 761 44.31 23.38 -11.32
N GLN A 762 45.26 22.91 -12.13
CA GLN A 762 45.93 23.72 -13.14
C GLN A 762 44.99 24.15 -14.26
N GLU A 763 44.09 23.28 -14.73
CA GLU A 763 43.07 23.66 -15.72
C GLU A 763 42.06 24.66 -15.16
N TYR A 764 41.59 24.44 -13.93
CA TYR A 764 40.73 25.38 -13.22
C TYR A 764 41.39 26.76 -13.08
N ALA A 765 42.70 26.83 -12.80
CA ALA A 765 43.43 28.07 -12.68
C ALA A 765 43.41 28.92 -13.96
N LYS A 766 43.41 28.29 -15.15
CA LYS A 766 43.43 29.01 -16.44
C LYS A 766 42.13 29.78 -16.70
N ILE A 767 41.00 29.23 -16.23
CA ILE A 767 39.66 29.78 -16.47
C ILE A 767 39.09 30.54 -15.26
N ALA A 768 39.71 30.43 -14.08
CA ALA A 768 39.27 31.12 -12.87
C ALA A 768 39.54 32.63 -12.90
N CYS A 769 38.70 33.40 -12.21
CA CYS A 769 38.97 34.81 -11.95
C CYS A 769 40.25 34.97 -11.12
N SER A 770 41.12 35.91 -11.49
CA SER A 770 42.36 36.22 -10.79
C SER A 770 42.24 37.40 -9.79
N LYS A 771 41.04 37.97 -9.63
CA LYS A 771 40.78 39.08 -8.71
C LYS A 771 40.49 38.57 -7.29
N THR A 772 40.81 39.39 -6.30
CA THR A 772 40.49 39.18 -4.88
C THR A 772 39.48 40.21 -4.44
N HIS A 773 38.45 39.80 -3.71
CA HIS A 773 37.43 40.72 -3.18
C HIS A 773 37.99 41.64 -2.09
N PRO A 774 37.34 42.77 -1.78
CA PRO A 774 37.74 43.67 -0.68
C PRO A 774 37.83 42.97 0.69
N CYS A 775 37.06 41.89 0.90
CA CYS A 775 37.12 41.05 2.10
C CYS A 775 38.37 40.14 2.18
N GLY A 776 39.24 40.15 1.16
CA GLY A 776 40.47 39.36 1.12
C GLY A 776 40.31 37.93 0.57
N HIS A 777 39.08 37.50 0.24
CA HIS A 777 38.85 36.18 -0.38
C HIS A 777 39.08 36.22 -1.90
N PRO A 778 39.73 35.20 -2.49
CA PRO A 778 39.84 35.07 -3.95
C PRO A 778 38.44 34.91 -4.56
N CYS A 779 38.18 35.56 -5.70
CA CYS A 779 36.89 35.45 -6.37
C CYS A 779 36.64 34.01 -6.84
N GLY A 780 35.48 33.43 -6.52
CA GLY A 780 35.10 32.07 -6.99
C GLY A 780 34.65 32.03 -8.46
N GLY A 781 34.53 33.20 -9.09
CA GLY A 781 34.04 33.38 -10.46
C GLY A 781 35.01 32.97 -11.56
N VAL A 782 34.63 33.25 -12.81
CA VAL A 782 35.43 32.91 -14.00
C VAL A 782 36.16 34.13 -14.57
N LYS A 783 37.17 33.88 -15.38
CA LYS A 783 38.01 34.93 -15.98
C LYS A 783 37.18 35.80 -16.92
N ASN A 784 37.40 37.12 -16.89
CA ASN A 784 36.75 38.12 -17.75
C ASN A 784 35.23 38.27 -17.60
N GLU A 785 34.63 37.89 -16.47
CA GLU A 785 33.26 38.32 -16.16
C GLU A 785 33.19 39.84 -16.00
N GLU A 786 32.16 40.48 -16.56
CA GLU A 786 31.92 41.92 -16.40
C GLU A 786 31.75 42.29 -14.93
N HIS A 787 31.05 41.45 -14.17
CA HIS A 787 30.87 41.57 -12.73
C HIS A 787 31.39 40.30 -12.09
N CYS A 788 32.33 40.43 -11.15
CA CYS A 788 32.83 39.27 -10.42
C CYS A 788 31.71 38.63 -9.61
N LEU A 789 31.66 37.30 -9.60
CA LEU A 789 30.80 36.53 -8.72
C LEU A 789 30.88 37.07 -7.28
N PRO A 790 29.76 37.36 -6.59
CA PRO A 790 29.81 37.83 -5.21
C PRO A 790 30.57 36.84 -4.31
N CYS A 791 31.19 37.34 -3.26
CA CYS A 791 32.04 36.53 -2.40
C CYS A 791 31.24 35.38 -1.77
N LEU A 792 31.52 34.14 -2.15
CA LEU A 792 30.81 32.92 -1.69
C LEU A 792 30.81 32.72 -0.17
N HIS A 793 31.70 33.39 0.56
CA HIS A 793 31.72 33.42 2.03
C HIS A 793 30.73 34.42 2.66
N GLY A 794 29.86 35.07 1.87
CA GLY A 794 28.83 35.98 2.38
C GLY A 794 29.34 37.27 3.02
N CYS A 795 30.58 37.69 2.72
CA CYS A 795 31.22 38.83 3.37
C CYS A 795 30.69 40.21 2.93
N ASP A 796 29.90 40.25 1.85
CA ASP A 796 29.33 41.49 1.33
C ASP A 796 27.90 41.69 1.84
N LYS A 797 27.74 42.60 2.81
CA LYS A 797 26.42 42.95 3.38
C LYS A 797 25.56 43.80 2.44
N SER A 798 26.11 44.28 1.32
CA SER A 798 25.43 45.17 0.36
C SER A 798 24.90 44.44 -0.88
N ALA A 799 25.40 43.24 -1.18
CA ALA A 799 24.92 42.40 -2.27
C ALA A 799 23.65 41.64 -1.87
N THR A 800 22.76 41.38 -2.85
CA THR A 800 21.60 40.50 -2.67
C THR A 800 22.05 39.19 -2.03
N SER A 801 21.42 38.77 -0.93
CA SER A 801 21.79 37.58 -0.17
C SER A 801 22.06 36.40 -1.10
N LEU A 802 23.29 35.89 -1.10
CA LEU A 802 23.66 34.69 -1.83
C LEU A 802 22.75 33.54 -1.41
N LYS A 803 22.17 32.84 -2.39
CA LYS A 803 21.35 31.65 -2.10
C LYS A 803 22.17 30.41 -1.75
N GLN A 804 23.45 30.43 -2.12
CA GLN A 804 24.41 29.33 -1.99
C GLN A 804 25.76 29.90 -1.54
N ASP A 805 26.47 29.18 -0.67
CA ASP A 805 27.76 29.61 -0.10
C ASP A 805 28.96 28.85 -0.72
N ALA A 806 30.15 29.01 -0.14
CA ALA A 806 31.38 28.38 -0.62
C ALA A 806 31.46 26.87 -0.34
N ASP A 807 30.79 26.40 0.72
CA ASP A 807 30.76 25.01 1.18
C ASP A 807 29.59 24.22 0.51
N ASP A 808 28.64 24.91 -0.11
CA ASP A 808 27.61 24.33 -1.00
C ASP A 808 28.24 23.39 -2.02
N MET A 809 27.59 22.24 -2.23
CA MET A 809 27.95 21.34 -3.32
C MET A 809 27.35 21.82 -4.63
N CYS A 810 28.11 21.67 -5.71
CA CYS A 810 27.55 21.87 -7.04
C CYS A 810 26.50 20.77 -7.31
N MET A 811 25.23 21.17 -7.45
CA MET A 811 24.09 20.24 -7.65
C MET A 811 24.03 19.64 -9.07
N ILE A 812 25.16 19.63 -9.80
CA ILE A 812 25.34 18.91 -11.06
C ILE A 812 26.31 17.75 -10.85
N CYS A 813 27.53 18.01 -10.36
CA CYS A 813 28.50 16.95 -10.10
C CYS A 813 28.22 16.21 -8.80
N PHE A 814 27.70 16.90 -7.78
CA PHE A 814 27.52 16.45 -6.40
C PHE A 814 28.83 16.04 -5.69
N THR A 815 29.98 16.05 -6.37
CA THR A 815 31.25 15.54 -5.86
C THR A 815 32.16 16.61 -5.25
N GLU A 816 32.01 17.87 -5.67
CA GLU A 816 32.86 18.98 -5.24
C GLU A 816 32.06 20.23 -4.80
N ALA A 817 32.58 20.93 -3.80
CA ALA A 817 32.02 22.20 -3.31
C ALA A 817 32.16 23.30 -4.38
N LEU A 818 31.29 24.31 -4.35
CA LEU A 818 31.31 25.43 -5.29
C LEU A 818 32.65 26.18 -5.28
N SER A 819 33.31 26.26 -4.13
CA SER A 819 34.65 26.87 -4.00
C SER A 819 35.79 26.06 -4.62
N ALA A 820 35.60 24.75 -4.84
CA ALA A 820 36.65 23.84 -5.31
C ALA A 820 36.90 23.92 -6.82
N ALA A 821 36.06 24.61 -7.59
CA ALA A 821 36.27 24.86 -9.00
C ALA A 821 35.60 26.19 -9.42
N PRO A 822 35.97 26.79 -10.57
CA PRO A 822 35.40 28.06 -11.02
C PRO A 822 33.88 27.96 -11.22
N ALA A 823 33.14 28.83 -10.56
CA ALA A 823 31.69 28.81 -10.51
C ALA A 823 31.08 30.06 -11.17
N ILE A 824 29.85 29.92 -11.66
CA ILE A 824 29.06 30.99 -12.26
C ILE A 824 27.71 31.09 -11.57
N GLN A 825 27.20 32.32 -11.43
CA GLN A 825 25.84 32.56 -10.96
C GLN A 825 24.93 32.70 -12.18
N LEU A 826 24.01 31.74 -12.36
CA LEU A 826 23.02 31.80 -13.43
C LEU A 826 22.02 32.94 -13.20
N ASP A 827 21.29 33.34 -14.25
CA ASP A 827 20.23 34.36 -14.16
C ASP A 827 19.17 34.05 -13.10
N CYS A 828 18.93 32.76 -12.83
CA CYS A 828 18.04 32.30 -11.77
C CYS A 828 18.63 32.41 -10.35
N SER A 829 19.77 33.10 -10.20
CA SER A 829 20.58 33.34 -9.00
C SER A 829 21.31 32.13 -8.39
N HIS A 830 21.16 30.94 -8.96
CA HIS A 830 21.82 29.71 -8.48
C HIS A 830 23.23 29.58 -9.04
N ILE A 831 24.11 28.97 -8.27
CA ILE A 831 25.54 28.90 -8.52
C ILE A 831 25.94 27.44 -8.81
N PHE A 832 26.69 27.26 -9.89
CA PHE A 832 27.20 25.96 -10.33
C PHE A 832 28.62 26.12 -10.88
N HIS A 833 29.40 25.04 -10.88
CA HIS A 833 30.67 25.04 -11.60
C HIS A 833 30.44 25.28 -13.10
N LEU A 834 31.25 26.14 -13.70
CA LEU A 834 31.17 26.43 -15.14
C LEU A 834 31.24 25.15 -15.97
N GLN A 835 32.23 24.29 -15.68
CA GLN A 835 32.44 23.06 -16.43
C GLN A 835 31.28 22.08 -16.29
N CYS A 836 30.61 22.08 -15.14
CA CYS A 836 29.41 21.27 -14.94
C CYS A 836 28.25 21.75 -15.82
N CYS A 837 28.00 23.07 -15.87
CA CYS A 837 26.99 23.64 -16.76
C CYS A 837 27.30 23.35 -18.23
N ARG A 838 28.55 23.55 -18.67
CA ARG A 838 28.97 23.27 -20.05
C ARG A 838 28.73 21.81 -20.43
N ARG A 839 29.19 20.87 -19.60
CA ARG A 839 28.99 19.42 -19.84
C ARG A 839 27.52 19.03 -19.94
N VAL A 840 26.65 19.60 -19.09
CA VAL A 840 25.19 19.34 -19.15
C VAL A 840 24.61 19.82 -20.49
N LEU A 841 25.01 21.00 -20.95
CA LEU A 841 24.54 21.56 -22.22
C LEU A 841 25.11 20.83 -23.45
N GLU A 842 26.36 20.37 -23.37
CA GLU A 842 27.03 19.58 -24.42
C GLU A 842 26.41 18.18 -24.57
N ASN A 843 26.10 17.51 -23.45
CA ASN A 843 25.49 16.17 -23.43
C ASN A 843 24.03 16.16 -23.86
N ARG A 844 23.33 17.30 -23.78
CA ARG A 844 21.92 17.46 -24.17
C ARG A 844 20.96 16.52 -23.42
N TRP A 845 20.11 15.79 -24.14
CA TRP A 845 19.08 14.90 -23.59
C TRP A 845 19.50 13.43 -23.65
N LEU A 846 18.88 12.62 -22.80
CA LEU A 846 19.02 11.17 -22.79
C LEU A 846 18.03 10.52 -23.77
N GLY A 847 18.46 9.46 -24.45
CA GLY A 847 17.68 8.75 -25.46
C GLY A 847 17.56 9.45 -26.82
N PRO A 848 16.84 8.82 -27.78
CA PRO A 848 16.70 9.33 -29.15
C PRO A 848 15.74 10.52 -29.26
N ARG A 849 14.71 10.57 -28.39
CA ARG A 849 13.70 11.63 -28.38
C ARG A 849 14.29 12.95 -27.87
N ILE A 850 14.11 14.02 -28.65
CA ILE A 850 14.47 15.38 -28.24
C ILE A 850 13.65 15.80 -27.02
N THR A 851 14.34 16.07 -25.91
CA THR A 851 13.75 16.68 -24.71
C THR A 851 14.60 17.84 -24.22
N PHE A 852 13.99 18.79 -23.52
CA PHE A 852 14.67 20.00 -23.04
C PHE A 852 14.72 20.08 -21.50
N GLY A 853 14.61 18.94 -20.82
CA GLY A 853 14.72 18.89 -19.36
C GLY A 853 16.12 19.30 -18.86
N PHE A 854 17.17 18.97 -19.63
CA PHE A 854 18.57 19.19 -19.27
C PHE A 854 18.98 20.66 -19.15
N ILE A 855 18.27 21.58 -19.83
CA ILE A 855 18.50 23.03 -19.68
C ILE A 855 17.78 23.63 -18.47
N SER A 856 17.15 22.82 -17.62
CA SER A 856 16.49 23.30 -16.41
C SER A 856 17.46 23.29 -15.24
N CYS A 857 17.53 24.39 -14.49
CA CYS A 857 18.33 24.50 -13.28
C CYS A 857 17.99 23.32 -12.33
N PRO A 858 18.98 22.54 -11.87
CA PRO A 858 18.74 21.43 -10.95
C PRO A 858 17.93 21.80 -9.71
N ILE A 859 18.07 23.04 -9.22
CA ILE A 859 17.48 23.52 -7.96
C ILE A 859 16.07 24.11 -8.16
N CYS A 860 15.91 25.14 -8.99
CA CYS A 860 14.64 25.87 -9.18
C CYS A 860 13.86 25.53 -10.45
N LYS A 861 14.43 24.72 -11.34
CA LYS A 861 13.86 24.34 -12.65
C LYS A 861 13.68 25.48 -13.67
N ASN A 862 14.08 26.72 -13.36
CA ASN A 862 14.19 27.79 -14.36
C ASN A 862 15.27 27.46 -15.40
N LYS A 863 15.17 28.01 -16.62
CA LYS A 863 16.15 27.75 -17.69
C LYS A 863 17.56 28.22 -17.27
N ILE A 864 18.56 27.36 -17.48
CA ILE A 864 19.97 27.68 -17.33
C ILE A 864 20.31 28.76 -18.36
N ASN A 865 20.73 29.93 -17.89
CA ASN A 865 21.19 31.02 -18.74
C ASN A 865 22.35 31.74 -18.07
N HIS A 866 23.38 32.04 -18.85
CA HIS A 866 24.53 32.85 -18.46
C HIS A 866 25.31 33.27 -19.71
N ILE A 867 25.96 34.44 -19.69
CA ILE A 867 26.64 34.99 -20.87
C ILE A 867 27.76 34.07 -21.39
N VAL A 868 28.51 33.41 -20.49
CA VAL A 868 29.61 32.50 -20.87
C VAL A 868 29.15 31.11 -21.34
N LEU A 869 27.83 30.85 -21.34
CA LEU A 869 27.22 29.63 -21.88
C LEU A 869 26.49 29.89 -23.21
N LYS A 870 26.49 31.13 -23.70
CA LYS A 870 25.71 31.56 -24.87
C LYS A 870 26.08 30.78 -26.14
N ASP A 871 27.36 30.41 -26.30
CA ASP A 871 27.86 29.56 -27.39
C ASP A 871 27.15 28.19 -27.45
N LEU A 872 26.82 27.61 -26.29
CA LEU A 872 26.11 26.34 -26.18
C LEU A 872 24.58 26.53 -26.18
N LEU A 873 24.08 27.62 -25.59
CA LEU A 873 22.65 27.88 -25.44
C LEU A 873 21.98 28.33 -26.75
N ASP A 874 22.64 29.14 -27.58
CA ASP A 874 22.07 29.63 -28.85
C ASP A 874 21.61 28.48 -29.78
N PRO A 875 22.41 27.43 -30.07
CA PRO A 875 21.96 26.32 -30.92
C PRO A 875 20.87 25.46 -30.25
N ILE A 876 20.87 25.35 -28.92
CA ILE A 876 19.79 24.64 -28.20
C ILE A 876 18.48 25.44 -28.29
N LYS A 877 18.55 26.76 -28.21
CA LYS A 877 17.39 27.65 -28.33
C LYS A 877 16.81 27.59 -29.75
N GLU A 878 17.66 27.58 -30.77
CA GLU A 878 17.22 27.40 -32.16
C GLU A 878 16.49 26.06 -32.35
N LEU A 879 17.04 24.97 -31.81
CA LEU A 879 16.39 23.66 -31.86
C LEU A 879 15.07 23.64 -31.07
N TYR A 880 15.03 24.27 -29.90
CA TYR A 880 13.82 24.40 -29.09
C TYR A 880 12.70 25.10 -29.86
N GLU A 881 13.00 26.24 -30.50
CA GLU A 881 12.02 26.97 -31.30
C GLU A 881 11.61 26.22 -32.58
N ASP A 882 12.53 25.49 -33.24
CA ASP A 882 12.18 24.63 -34.39
C ASP A 882 11.20 23.53 -33.99
N VAL A 883 11.46 22.81 -32.89
CA VAL A 883 10.58 21.75 -32.38
C VAL A 883 9.26 22.33 -31.88
N ARG A 884 9.29 23.44 -31.12
CA ARG A 884 8.09 24.14 -30.63
C ARG A 884 7.17 24.54 -31.77
N ARG A 885 7.72 25.16 -32.82
CA ARG A 885 6.99 25.58 -34.02
C ARG A 885 6.38 24.40 -34.77
N LYS A 886 7.16 23.35 -35.03
CA LYS A 886 6.67 22.15 -35.73
C LYS A 886 5.58 21.41 -34.93
N ALA A 887 5.76 21.28 -33.62
CA ALA A 887 4.79 20.64 -32.73
C ALA A 887 3.47 21.41 -32.69
N LEU A 888 3.53 22.73 -32.52
CA LEU A 888 2.33 23.58 -32.54
C LEU A 888 1.61 23.50 -33.88
N MET A 889 2.34 23.63 -34.99
CA MET A 889 1.77 23.50 -36.33
C MET A 889 1.08 22.15 -36.52
N ARG A 890 1.69 21.05 -36.06
CA ARG A 890 1.07 19.72 -36.13
C ARG A 890 -0.23 19.65 -35.31
N LEU A 891 -0.23 20.20 -34.10
CA LEU A 891 -1.40 20.23 -33.21
C LEU A 891 -2.56 21.04 -33.82
N GLU A 892 -2.25 22.15 -34.50
CA GLU A 892 -3.23 22.98 -35.19
C GLU A 892 -3.86 22.24 -36.37
N TYR A 893 -3.05 21.56 -37.20
CA TYR A 893 -3.51 20.77 -38.34
C TYR A 893 -4.30 19.51 -37.92
N GLU A 894 -4.04 18.97 -36.73
CA GLU A 894 -4.85 17.89 -36.13
C GLU A 894 -6.14 18.40 -35.47
N GLY A 895 -6.36 19.71 -35.38
CA GLY A 895 -7.54 20.29 -34.71
C GLY A 895 -7.53 20.17 -33.18
N LEU A 896 -6.43 19.69 -32.58
CA LEU A 896 -6.31 19.41 -31.14
C LEU A 896 -5.87 20.63 -30.31
N HIS A 897 -5.62 21.78 -30.94
CA HIS A 897 -5.28 23.02 -30.24
C HIS A 897 -6.41 23.57 -29.33
N LYS A 898 -7.62 23.01 -29.42
CA LYS A 898 -8.79 23.32 -28.57
C LYS A 898 -9.16 22.21 -27.57
N SER A 899 -8.28 21.23 -27.35
CA SER A 899 -8.55 20.16 -26.38
C SER A 899 -8.73 20.70 -24.95
N GLU A 900 -9.50 19.99 -24.13
CA GLU A 900 -9.77 20.36 -22.73
C GLU A 900 -8.48 20.57 -21.91
N ALA A 901 -7.42 19.83 -22.23
CA ALA A 901 -6.10 19.97 -21.62
C ALA A 901 -5.43 21.35 -21.84
N ILE A 902 -5.95 22.18 -22.74
CA ILE A 902 -5.48 23.53 -23.07
C ILE A 902 -6.50 24.59 -22.65
N THR A 903 -7.79 24.32 -22.82
CA THR A 903 -8.87 25.31 -22.60
C THR A 903 -9.37 25.36 -21.15
N THR A 904 -9.20 24.31 -20.36
CA THR A 904 -9.75 24.23 -19.00
C THR A 904 -8.87 24.97 -17.99
N PRO A 905 -9.39 25.97 -17.25
CA PRO A 905 -8.62 26.66 -16.21
C PRO A 905 -8.14 25.71 -15.11
N GLY A 906 -6.88 25.83 -14.70
CA GLY A 906 -6.28 25.05 -13.61
C GLY A 906 -5.56 23.77 -14.03
N VAL A 907 -5.64 23.35 -15.30
CA VAL A 907 -4.85 22.22 -15.83
C VAL A 907 -3.44 22.66 -16.26
N ARG A 908 -2.50 21.71 -16.32
CA ARG A 908 -1.06 21.97 -16.54
C ARG A 908 -0.72 22.84 -17.76
N PHE A 909 -1.47 22.69 -18.86
CA PHE A 909 -1.21 23.38 -20.12
C PHE A 909 -2.30 24.42 -20.47
N TYR A 910 -2.99 24.96 -19.46
CA TYR A 910 -3.97 26.02 -19.65
C TYR A 910 -3.36 27.21 -20.41
N ASN A 911 -3.94 27.57 -21.55
CA ASN A 911 -3.43 28.60 -22.48
C ASN A 911 -1.99 28.36 -23.01
N ASP A 912 -1.48 27.12 -22.99
CA ASP A 912 -0.18 26.75 -23.56
C ASP A 912 -0.27 25.58 -24.57
N PRO A 913 -0.83 25.82 -25.78
CA PRO A 913 -0.97 24.78 -26.81
C PRO A 913 0.40 24.24 -27.29
N ALA A 914 1.43 25.09 -27.31
CA ALA A 914 2.77 24.69 -27.72
C ALA A 914 3.43 23.75 -26.69
N GLY A 915 3.28 24.04 -25.40
CA GLY A 915 3.71 23.15 -24.32
C GLY A 915 3.00 21.80 -24.35
N TYR A 916 1.68 21.79 -24.60
CA TYR A 916 0.91 20.57 -24.80
C TYR A 916 1.42 19.75 -25.99
N ALA A 917 1.65 20.40 -27.14
CA ALA A 917 2.16 19.76 -28.35
C ALA A 917 3.55 19.13 -28.15
N MET A 918 4.48 19.84 -27.51
CA MET A 918 5.83 19.33 -27.22
C MET A 918 5.81 18.15 -26.23
N ASN A 919 4.79 18.07 -25.37
CA ASN A 919 4.59 16.93 -24.48
C ASN A 919 4.01 15.72 -25.21
N ARG A 920 3.00 15.96 -26.08
CA ARG A 920 2.27 14.93 -26.84
C ARG A 920 3.11 14.27 -27.92
N TYR A 921 3.91 15.04 -28.65
CA TYR A 921 4.64 14.53 -29.83
C TYR A 921 6.10 14.20 -29.52
N ALA A 922 6.63 13.22 -30.26
CA ALA A 922 8.04 12.85 -30.25
C ALA A 922 8.75 13.40 -31.49
N TYR A 923 9.84 14.12 -31.27
CA TYR A 923 10.71 14.65 -32.32
C TYR A 923 12.12 14.09 -32.17
N TYR A 924 12.81 13.91 -33.29
CA TYR A 924 14.13 13.30 -33.40
C TYR A 924 15.04 14.15 -34.28
N VAL A 925 16.35 14.11 -34.06
CA VAL A 925 17.32 14.84 -34.90
C VAL A 925 17.76 13.94 -36.04
N CYS A 926 17.52 14.34 -37.28
CA CYS A 926 18.01 13.59 -38.44
C CYS A 926 19.54 13.63 -38.52
N TYR A 927 20.20 12.49 -38.63
CA TYR A 927 21.66 12.42 -38.74
C TYR A 927 22.22 13.13 -39.98
N LYS A 928 21.55 12.95 -41.14
CA LYS A 928 21.97 13.53 -42.43
C LYS A 928 21.78 15.06 -42.51
N CYS A 929 20.55 15.55 -42.33
CA CYS A 929 20.24 16.98 -42.53
C CYS A 929 20.23 17.83 -41.25
N ARG A 930 20.41 17.21 -40.06
CA ARG A 930 20.38 17.85 -38.73
C ARG A 930 19.07 18.54 -38.33
N LYS A 931 18.03 18.49 -39.17
CA LYS A 931 16.70 19.02 -38.86
C LYS A 931 15.94 18.10 -37.90
N ALA A 932 15.11 18.67 -37.02
CA ALA A 932 14.16 17.91 -36.23
C ALA A 932 13.02 17.36 -37.11
N TYR A 933 12.66 16.09 -36.97
CA TYR A 933 11.53 15.48 -37.67
C TYR A 933 10.61 14.75 -36.68
N PHE A 934 9.35 14.61 -37.08
CA PHE A 934 8.31 13.96 -36.29
C PHE A 934 8.45 12.44 -36.35
N GLY A 935 8.36 11.78 -35.19
CA GLY A 935 8.43 10.32 -35.10
C GLY A 935 7.25 9.70 -34.34
N GLY A 936 6.08 10.35 -34.34
CA GLY A 936 4.87 9.83 -33.71
C GLY A 936 4.52 10.50 -32.38
N GLU A 937 3.52 9.93 -31.70
CA GLU A 937 3.10 10.37 -30.38
C GLU A 937 4.01 9.80 -29.29
N ALA A 938 4.31 10.61 -28.28
CA ALA A 938 5.20 10.28 -27.19
C ALA A 938 4.71 9.10 -26.32
N ARG A 939 3.40 8.83 -26.27
CA ARG A 939 2.84 7.69 -25.51
C ARG A 939 3.29 6.34 -26.08
N CYS A 940 3.43 6.25 -27.39
CA CYS A 940 3.93 5.04 -28.05
C CYS A 940 5.42 4.78 -27.78
N ASP A 941 6.14 5.80 -27.29
CA ASP A 941 7.56 5.74 -26.90
C ASP A 941 7.72 5.36 -25.41
N ALA A 942 6.71 5.57 -24.57
CA ALA A 942 6.77 5.29 -23.13
C ALA A 942 6.63 3.81 -22.78
N GLU A 943 6.04 3.01 -23.69
CA GLU A 943 5.89 1.55 -23.57
C GLU A 943 7.13 0.78 -24.09
N ALA A 944 8.04 1.47 -24.79
CA ALA A 944 9.34 0.97 -25.20
C ALA A 944 10.39 1.36 -24.15
N GLY A 945 11.19 0.40 -23.68
CA GLY A 945 12.10 0.60 -22.54
C GLY A 945 13.09 1.75 -22.75
N ARG A 946 13.44 2.46 -21.67
CA ARG A 946 14.49 3.50 -21.68
C ARG A 946 15.88 2.87 -21.86
N GLY A 947 16.29 2.59 -23.09
CA GLY A 947 17.66 2.23 -23.44
C GLY A 947 18.46 3.47 -23.87
N ASP A 948 19.59 3.74 -23.21
CA ASP A 948 20.56 4.76 -23.67
C ASP A 948 21.36 4.29 -24.90
N ASP A 949 21.25 3.02 -25.27
CA ASP A 949 21.96 2.38 -26.38
C ASP A 949 21.15 2.44 -27.69
N TYR A 950 21.31 3.53 -28.45
CA TYR A 950 20.83 3.63 -29.84
C TYR A 950 21.93 4.21 -30.74
N ASP A 951 21.91 3.88 -32.03
CA ASP A 951 22.84 4.48 -33.00
C ASP A 951 22.23 5.77 -33.59
N PRO A 952 22.81 6.96 -33.33
CA PRO A 952 22.29 8.21 -33.89
C PRO A 952 22.29 8.24 -35.42
N ARG A 953 23.09 7.38 -36.09
CA ARG A 953 23.16 7.28 -37.57
C ARG A 953 21.89 6.69 -38.18
N GLU A 954 21.09 5.99 -37.38
CA GLU A 954 19.85 5.35 -37.83
C GLU A 954 18.64 6.29 -37.72
N LEU A 955 18.76 7.42 -37.01
CA LEU A 955 17.72 8.44 -36.95
C LEU A 955 17.74 9.29 -38.23
N ILE A 956 16.93 8.93 -39.22
CA ILE A 956 16.87 9.61 -40.52
C ILE A 956 15.43 10.03 -40.80
N CYS A 957 15.22 11.31 -41.13
CA CYS A 957 13.89 11.79 -41.51
C CYS A 957 13.46 11.24 -42.87
N GLY A 958 12.14 11.18 -43.13
CA GLY A 958 11.60 10.63 -44.38
C GLY A 958 12.14 11.30 -45.65
N ALA A 959 12.49 12.59 -45.61
CA ALA A 959 13.14 13.28 -46.72
C ALA A 959 14.54 12.74 -47.05
N CYS A 960 15.27 12.27 -46.04
CA CYS A 960 16.65 11.77 -46.14
C CYS A 960 16.74 10.24 -46.30
N SER A 961 15.60 9.55 -46.16
CA SER A 961 15.40 8.10 -46.34
C SER A 961 14.32 7.80 -47.37
N ASP A 962 14.12 8.69 -48.36
CA ASP A 962 13.07 8.55 -49.38
C ASP A 962 13.36 7.42 -50.38
N VAL A 963 13.07 6.18 -49.99
CA VAL A 963 13.24 4.96 -50.81
C VAL A 963 12.20 4.83 -51.91
N SER A 964 11.04 5.50 -51.77
CA SER A 964 9.88 5.37 -52.66
C SER A 964 9.74 6.51 -53.67
N ARG A 965 10.63 7.51 -53.65
CA ARG A 965 10.51 8.77 -54.41
C ARG A 965 9.13 9.39 -54.25
N ALA A 966 8.75 9.64 -52.99
CA ALA A 966 7.42 10.11 -52.63
C ALA A 966 7.09 11.43 -53.35
N GLN A 967 5.81 11.63 -53.70
CA GLN A 967 5.37 12.88 -54.32
C GLN A 967 5.55 14.05 -53.34
N MET A 968 6.14 15.13 -53.85
CA MET A 968 6.39 16.36 -53.08
C MET A 968 5.06 17.02 -52.69
N CYS A 969 4.93 17.44 -51.43
CA CYS A 969 3.80 18.24 -51.01
C CYS A 969 3.84 19.61 -51.69
N PRO A 970 2.75 20.09 -52.34
CA PRO A 970 2.73 21.42 -52.96
C PRO A 970 2.96 22.56 -51.97
N LYS A 971 2.57 22.37 -50.69
CA LYS A 971 2.70 23.39 -49.63
C LYS A 971 4.01 23.29 -48.85
N HIS A 972 4.50 22.08 -48.60
CA HIS A 972 5.58 21.85 -47.65
C HIS A 972 6.77 21.04 -48.20
N GLY A 973 6.80 20.76 -49.50
CA GLY A 973 7.85 19.96 -50.13
C GLY A 973 8.02 18.60 -49.43
N THR A 974 9.23 18.34 -48.95
CA THR A 974 9.60 17.14 -48.15
C THR A 974 9.78 17.43 -46.66
N ASP A 975 9.55 18.66 -46.18
CA ASP A 975 9.87 19.03 -44.80
C ASP A 975 9.09 18.25 -43.74
N PHE A 976 7.89 17.76 -44.09
CA PHE A 976 7.05 16.89 -43.25
C PHE A 976 6.79 15.53 -43.91
N LEU A 977 7.70 15.06 -44.77
CA LEU A 977 7.57 13.73 -45.37
C LEU A 977 7.79 12.65 -44.30
N GLU A 978 6.77 11.82 -44.11
CA GLU A 978 6.77 10.72 -43.14
C GLU A 978 6.69 9.37 -43.86
N TYR A 979 7.30 8.36 -43.25
CA TYR A 979 7.21 6.97 -43.67
C TYR A 979 6.50 6.14 -42.61
N LYS A 980 5.81 5.10 -43.07
CA LYS A 980 5.20 4.07 -42.23
C LYS A 980 6.29 3.10 -41.75
N CYS A 981 6.17 2.59 -40.53
CA CYS A 981 6.95 1.43 -40.12
C CYS A 981 6.59 0.23 -41.01
N ARG A 982 7.60 -0.40 -41.61
CA ARG A 982 7.41 -1.56 -42.48
C ARG A 982 6.56 -2.66 -41.83
N TYR A 983 6.71 -2.83 -40.52
CA TYR A 983 6.12 -3.94 -39.77
C TYR A 983 4.85 -3.61 -38.95
N CYS A 984 4.39 -2.36 -38.93
CA CYS A 984 3.14 -2.00 -38.24
C CYS A 984 2.53 -0.68 -38.73
N CYS A 985 1.32 -0.35 -38.26
CA CYS A 985 0.62 0.89 -38.57
C CYS A 985 1.06 2.02 -37.63
N SER A 986 2.35 2.34 -37.63
CA SER A 986 2.92 3.46 -36.87
C SER A 986 3.85 4.28 -37.75
N VAL A 987 4.07 5.55 -37.37
CA VAL A 987 5.05 6.40 -38.05
C VAL A 987 6.46 5.90 -37.73
N ALA A 988 7.33 5.87 -38.72
CA ALA A 988 8.70 5.44 -38.58
C ALA A 988 9.57 6.49 -37.85
N VAL A 989 10.54 5.98 -37.09
CA VAL A 989 11.56 6.76 -36.38
C VAL A 989 12.95 6.37 -36.89
N PHE A 990 13.24 5.08 -36.99
CA PHE A 990 14.54 4.60 -37.42
C PHE A 990 14.53 4.20 -38.90
N PHE A 991 15.67 4.40 -39.56
CA PHE A 991 15.96 3.90 -40.89
C PHE A 991 17.25 3.07 -40.84
N CYS A 992 17.09 1.76 -40.80
CA CYS A 992 18.18 0.82 -40.62
C CYS A 992 18.51 0.12 -41.95
N PHE A 993 19.74 -0.39 -42.05
CA PHE A 993 20.23 -1.18 -43.18
C PHE A 993 20.13 -0.47 -44.55
N GLY A 994 19.98 0.87 -44.54
CA GLY A 994 19.79 1.67 -45.75
C GLY A 994 18.53 1.35 -46.54
N THR A 995 17.59 0.58 -45.98
CA THR A 995 16.44 0.04 -46.73
C THR A 995 15.13 0.01 -45.95
N THR A 996 15.16 -0.01 -44.61
CA THR A 996 13.99 -0.40 -43.82
C THR A 996 13.62 0.62 -42.75
N HIS A 997 12.35 1.04 -42.72
CA HIS A 997 11.79 1.96 -41.73
C HIS A 997 11.16 1.23 -40.53
N PHE A 998 11.57 1.60 -39.30
CA PHE A 998 11.06 1.04 -38.05
C PHE A 998 10.47 2.14 -37.14
N CYS A 999 9.38 1.85 -36.43
CA CYS A 999 9.03 2.59 -35.22
C CYS A 999 9.89 2.09 -34.05
N ASN A 1000 9.95 2.82 -32.93
CA ASN A 1000 10.80 2.45 -31.78
C ASN A 1000 10.53 1.03 -31.28
N ALA A 1001 9.26 0.68 -31.04
CA ALA A 1001 8.91 -0.63 -30.53
C ALA A 1001 9.28 -1.79 -31.48
N CYS A 1002 9.19 -1.59 -32.81
CA CYS A 1002 9.62 -2.60 -33.78
C CYS A 1002 11.15 -2.60 -33.98
N HIS A 1003 11.83 -1.48 -33.70
CA HIS A 1003 13.29 -1.38 -33.73
C HIS A 1003 13.92 -2.11 -32.54
N ASP A 1004 13.34 -1.99 -31.34
CA ASP A 1004 13.78 -2.74 -30.15
C ASP A 1004 13.74 -4.27 -30.38
N ASP A 1005 12.77 -4.75 -31.16
CA ASP A 1005 12.57 -6.16 -31.50
C ASP A 1005 12.97 -6.47 -32.97
N PHE A 1006 13.88 -5.69 -33.56
CA PHE A 1006 14.14 -5.74 -35.01
C PHE A 1006 14.57 -7.14 -35.49
N GLN A 1007 15.32 -7.90 -34.68
CA GLN A 1007 15.78 -9.24 -35.02
C GLN A 1007 14.60 -10.18 -35.27
N ARG A 1008 13.61 -10.17 -34.38
CA ARG A 1008 12.38 -10.95 -34.53
C ARG A 1008 11.53 -10.40 -35.67
N MET A 1009 11.29 -9.08 -35.70
CA MET A 1009 10.42 -8.46 -36.70
C MET A 1009 10.90 -8.68 -38.14
N THR A 1010 12.21 -8.68 -38.37
CA THR A 1010 12.80 -8.97 -39.69
C THR A 1010 12.80 -10.46 -40.05
N SER A 1011 12.66 -11.35 -39.07
CA SER A 1011 12.65 -12.80 -39.25
C SER A 1011 11.26 -13.39 -39.51
N ILE A 1012 10.18 -12.68 -39.15
CA ILE A 1012 8.81 -13.12 -39.38
C ILE A 1012 8.52 -13.14 -40.90
N PRO A 1013 8.06 -14.27 -41.48
CA PRO A 1013 7.62 -14.32 -42.87
C PRO A 1013 6.55 -13.28 -43.18
N LYS A 1014 6.57 -12.71 -44.39
CA LYS A 1014 5.69 -11.59 -44.75
C LYS A 1014 4.20 -11.95 -44.62
N GLU A 1015 3.87 -13.20 -44.88
CA GLU A 1015 2.52 -13.76 -44.84
C GLU A 1015 1.97 -13.90 -43.41
N GLU A 1016 2.86 -13.96 -42.42
CA GLU A 1016 2.53 -14.10 -40.99
C GLU A 1016 2.52 -12.76 -40.26
N LEU A 1017 2.87 -11.66 -40.94
CA LEU A 1017 2.78 -10.33 -40.36
C LEU A 1017 1.32 -9.91 -40.16
N PRO A 1018 1.00 -9.18 -39.08
CA PRO A 1018 -0.36 -8.72 -38.82
C PRO A 1018 -0.86 -7.83 -39.96
N HIS A 1019 -2.12 -8.01 -40.36
CA HIS A 1019 -2.77 -7.17 -41.35
C HIS A 1019 -3.24 -5.86 -40.72
N CYS A 1020 -3.55 -4.86 -41.55
CA CYS A 1020 -4.16 -3.62 -41.05
C CYS A 1020 -5.49 -3.94 -40.35
N PRO A 1021 -5.74 -3.44 -39.12
CA PRO A 1021 -4.87 -2.57 -38.31
C PRO A 1021 -3.77 -3.34 -37.55
N ALA A 1022 -2.51 -3.03 -37.85
CA ALA A 1022 -1.34 -3.70 -37.28
C ALA A 1022 -0.67 -2.86 -36.19
N GLY A 1023 -0.47 -3.42 -35.00
CA GLY A 1023 0.28 -2.82 -33.90
C GLY A 1023 1.77 -3.19 -33.94
N PRO A 1024 2.64 -2.50 -33.17
CA PRO A 1024 4.06 -2.82 -33.09
C PRO A 1024 4.35 -4.24 -32.55
N LYS A 1025 5.58 -4.73 -32.74
CA LYS A 1025 6.05 -6.06 -32.27
C LYS A 1025 5.23 -7.27 -32.78
N GLY A 1026 4.56 -7.11 -33.93
CA GLY A 1026 3.77 -8.18 -34.55
C GLY A 1026 2.38 -8.37 -33.95
N LYS A 1027 1.85 -7.35 -33.24
CA LYS A 1027 0.52 -7.40 -32.62
C LYS A 1027 -0.57 -7.11 -33.64
N GLN A 1028 -1.57 -7.98 -33.75
CA GLN A 1028 -2.81 -7.68 -34.48
C GLN A 1028 -3.71 -6.79 -33.61
N LEU A 1029 -4.19 -5.66 -34.16
CA LEU A 1029 -5.18 -4.82 -33.48
C LEU A 1029 -6.59 -5.20 -33.93
N GLU A 1030 -7.56 -4.90 -33.07
CA GLU A 1030 -8.98 -5.11 -33.32
C GLU A 1030 -9.56 -4.02 -34.24
N GLY A 1031 -10.62 -4.37 -34.97
CA GLY A 1031 -11.33 -3.45 -35.87
C GLY A 1031 -10.76 -3.40 -37.29
N THR A 1032 -11.29 -2.47 -38.09
CA THR A 1032 -10.93 -2.30 -39.52
C THR A 1032 -10.26 -0.96 -39.82
N GLU A 1033 -10.26 -0.03 -38.87
CA GLU A 1033 -9.73 1.32 -39.06
C GLU A 1033 -8.22 1.35 -38.84
N CYS A 1034 -7.46 1.83 -39.83
CA CYS A 1034 -6.01 1.95 -39.73
C CYS A 1034 -5.64 3.03 -38.68
N PRO A 1035 -4.71 2.76 -37.74
CA PRO A 1035 -4.21 3.78 -36.79
C PRO A 1035 -3.56 5.01 -37.45
N LEU A 1036 -3.17 4.90 -38.73
CA LEU A 1036 -2.61 6.00 -39.52
C LEU A 1036 -3.66 6.70 -40.41
N HIS A 1037 -4.94 6.27 -40.33
CA HIS A 1037 -6.08 6.77 -41.10
C HIS A 1037 -5.78 6.90 -42.61
N VAL A 1038 -5.08 5.91 -43.17
CA VAL A 1038 -4.66 5.90 -44.58
C VAL A 1038 -4.71 4.49 -45.13
N VAL A 1039 -5.03 4.36 -46.42
CA VAL A 1039 -4.88 3.11 -47.16
C VAL A 1039 -3.42 2.93 -47.53
N HIS A 1040 -2.83 1.80 -47.14
CA HIS A 1040 -1.42 1.48 -47.35
C HIS A 1040 -1.26 0.02 -47.82
N PRO A 1041 -0.14 -0.35 -48.46
CA PRO A 1041 0.14 -1.74 -48.83
C PRO A 1041 0.22 -2.68 -47.63
N PRO A 1042 0.20 -4.02 -47.83
CA PRO A 1042 0.32 -5.00 -46.76
C PRO A 1042 1.53 -4.76 -45.86
N THR A 1043 1.39 -5.14 -44.59
CA THR A 1043 2.50 -5.11 -43.62
C THR A 1043 3.68 -5.94 -44.15
N GLY A 1044 4.90 -5.41 -44.01
CA GLY A 1044 6.11 -5.94 -44.63
C GLY A 1044 6.60 -5.15 -45.85
N GLU A 1045 5.89 -4.10 -46.27
CA GLU A 1045 6.28 -3.21 -47.38
C GLU A 1045 6.55 -1.77 -46.92
N GLU A 1046 7.50 -1.12 -47.59
CA GLU A 1046 7.81 0.29 -47.38
C GLU A 1046 6.71 1.18 -47.96
N PHE A 1047 6.30 2.21 -47.21
CA PHE A 1047 5.24 3.10 -47.64
C PHE A 1047 5.47 4.53 -47.16
N ALA A 1048 5.56 5.45 -48.12
CA ALA A 1048 5.57 6.89 -47.85
C ALA A 1048 4.15 7.36 -47.52
N LEU A 1049 3.99 7.94 -46.33
CA LEU A 1049 2.71 8.50 -45.88
C LEU A 1049 2.41 9.87 -46.50
N GLY A 1050 3.41 10.47 -47.15
CA GLY A 1050 3.34 11.83 -47.67
C GLY A 1050 3.53 12.87 -46.58
N CYS A 1051 2.91 14.04 -46.74
CA CYS A 1051 3.05 15.15 -45.80
C CYS A 1051 2.21 14.93 -44.54
N GLY A 1052 2.88 14.69 -43.41
CA GLY A 1052 2.23 14.36 -42.14
C GLY A 1052 1.27 15.41 -41.59
N VAL A 1053 1.49 16.70 -41.89
CA VAL A 1053 0.56 17.78 -41.51
C VAL A 1053 -0.64 17.88 -42.46
N CYS A 1054 -0.43 17.77 -43.78
CA CYS A 1054 -1.52 17.89 -44.75
C CYS A 1054 -2.44 16.67 -44.76
N ARG A 1055 -1.92 15.48 -44.44
CA ARG A 1055 -2.71 14.24 -44.37
C ARG A 1055 -3.94 14.41 -43.48
N ASN A 1056 -3.79 15.08 -42.34
CA ASN A 1056 -4.88 15.28 -41.38
C ASN A 1056 -5.81 16.45 -41.74
N ALA A 1057 -5.43 17.27 -42.72
CA ALA A 1057 -6.24 18.39 -43.21
C ALA A 1057 -7.19 17.99 -44.35
N HIS A 1058 -6.96 16.84 -45.01
CA HIS A 1058 -7.83 16.32 -46.07
C HIS A 1058 -9.09 15.59 -45.55
N THR A 1059 -9.27 15.54 -44.22
CA THR A 1059 -10.47 15.05 -43.53
C THR A 1059 -11.42 16.18 -43.08
N PHE A 1060 -11.25 17.41 -43.60
CA PHE A 1060 -12.21 18.50 -43.46
C PHE A 1060 -12.90 18.84 -44.78
#